data_AF-A0A100IQM5-F1
#
_entry.id   AF-A0A100IQM5-F1
#
_cell.length_a   1.000
_cell.length_b   1.000
_cell.length_c   1.000
_cell.angle_alpha   90.00
_cell.angle_beta   90.00
_cell.angle_gamma   90.00
#
_symmetry.space_group_name_H-M   'P 1'
#
loop_
_entity.id
_entity.type
_entity.pdbx_description
1 polymer ?
#
loop_
_entity_poly.entity_id
_entity_poly.type
_entity_poly.pdbx_seq_one_letter_code
_entity_poly.pdbx_strand_id
1 'polypeptide(L)'
;MPRASSASSGRSRFTPFPAASPASSDGTTVSGRVRRRISDTRRDGLSSRSSRAETVPVEEIDASDREELLLRSQSGPTITHLFINNESVMSRSQNWTTVLDPVSQRLLCRVPGSTLQEVQRAVGAAEDAQPGWAALGFQVRREHLLRLVDVLRQMSPEIVTCLSREVGKTLADADAEVFRGLDCIHAACSIGPEMAGMFLGGDATLLQTFYEPVGVCVSITPFSFPFMIPLWSLPYALITGNTVILKPSEKTPTTSSLLAQAFVKTGFPPGVFNVLHGGPSTVQMLVTQPTVQAVSFVGSESAARQVHDLARAAGKRIQAECGGKNHGVVLEDANMSSTLFAIAGSAFGAAGQRCMALSVAVFVGATRDWVPRLVELAQSMVVGCGGDQESKIGPLIDKTAKEKVSEMIQRAVEERATVLLDGRDIEVPGYPDGNFMGPTILGDVQTYMECYQAEIFGPVLICMEVDTLEEAIDLINQNKYGNGCSIFTTSGRHANTFQRCVNVGQIGVNIPLIAPYGTAVRTSNKDSFLGGKYPGIADGRNSNLSRPAFPWKDILAILHNNKDGVIAMGSVSAEECSLYAADEECWLGDRIRARLYIWLLDLSTNFPTWKTGRVDIRTTRDDCSRRAMIALRQHD
;
A
#
# COMPACT_ATOMS: atom_id res chain seq x y z
N MET A 1 -59.07 14.58 -29.61
CA MET A 1 -60.05 13.47 -29.57
C MET A 1 -59.65 12.44 -30.61
N PRO A 2 -59.77 11.13 -30.35
CA PRO A 2 -59.55 10.38 -29.08
C PRO A 2 -58.60 9.16 -29.34
N ARG A 3 -58.14 8.31 -28.41
CA ARG A 3 -58.47 7.89 -27.02
C ARG A 3 -57.24 7.12 -26.49
N ALA A 4 -56.73 7.43 -25.29
CA ALA A 4 -56.90 6.70 -24.02
C ALA A 4 -56.13 5.35 -23.96
N SER A 5 -55.39 4.96 -22.90
CA SER A 5 -55.49 5.30 -21.48
C SER A 5 -54.19 5.00 -20.73
N SER A 6 -53.85 5.90 -19.80
CA SER A 6 -52.87 5.76 -18.73
C SER A 6 -53.40 4.87 -17.59
N ALA A 7 -52.54 4.04 -17.01
CA ALA A 7 -52.70 3.49 -15.66
C ALA A 7 -51.36 3.48 -14.93
N SER A 8 -51.44 3.85 -13.65
CA SER A 8 -50.40 4.24 -12.71
C SER A 8 -49.95 3.11 -11.79
N SER A 9 -48.68 3.11 -11.41
CA SER A 9 -48.17 2.67 -10.10
C SER A 9 -46.85 3.43 -9.88
N GLY A 10 -46.50 4.04 -8.74
CA GLY A 10 -46.89 3.89 -7.36
C GLY A 10 -45.61 4.15 -6.56
N ARG A 11 -45.16 5.42 -6.48
CA ARG A 11 -43.98 5.83 -5.72
C ARG A 11 -44.42 6.32 -4.34
N SER A 12 -44.01 5.64 -3.27
CA SER A 12 -44.16 6.12 -1.91
C SER A 12 -43.06 7.15 -1.60
N ARG A 13 -43.46 8.39 -1.32
CA ARG A 13 -42.63 9.38 -0.62
C ARG A 13 -43.36 9.74 0.66
N PHE A 14 -42.70 9.47 1.79
CA PHE A 14 -43.14 9.90 3.10
C PHE A 14 -42.95 11.42 3.24
N THR A 15 -43.97 12.10 3.75
CA THR A 15 -43.98 13.53 4.10
C THR A 15 -44.05 13.66 5.62
N PRO A 16 -43.41 14.66 6.25
CA PRO A 16 -43.73 15.05 7.62
C PRO A 16 -44.63 16.30 7.65
N PHE A 17 -45.62 16.29 8.56
CA PHE A 17 -46.55 17.40 8.85
C PHE A 17 -45.91 18.48 9.76
N PRO A 18 -46.53 19.68 9.88
CA PRO A 18 -45.93 20.91 10.39
C PRO A 18 -46.36 21.31 11.81
N ALA A 19 -45.59 22.17 12.47
CA ALA A 19 -46.03 23.03 13.59
C ALA A 19 -45.08 24.27 13.64
N ALA A 20 -45.55 25.46 13.26
CA ALA A 20 -46.20 26.48 14.10
C ALA A 20 -45.20 27.27 14.99
N SER A 21 -44.91 28.50 14.57
CA SER A 21 -44.29 29.56 15.39
C SER A 21 -45.34 30.31 16.22
N PRO A 22 -44.92 31.03 17.27
CA PRO A 22 -45.40 32.39 17.46
C PRO A 22 -44.27 33.43 17.65
N ALA A 23 -44.64 34.68 17.40
CA ALA A 23 -43.81 35.87 17.28
C ALA A 23 -43.59 36.66 18.60
N SER A 24 -42.54 37.49 18.64
CA SER A 24 -42.45 38.88 19.21
C SER A 24 -40.97 39.35 19.16
N SER A 25 -40.62 40.38 18.35
CA SER A 25 -40.35 41.80 18.71
C SER A 25 -39.19 41.97 19.71
N ASP A 26 -38.06 42.63 19.41
CA ASP A 26 -37.84 44.04 19.02
C ASP A 26 -36.50 44.17 18.22
N GLY A 27 -36.39 45.01 17.18
CA GLY A 27 -35.97 46.42 17.28
C GLY A 27 -34.46 46.54 17.59
N THR A 28 -33.55 46.91 16.69
CA THR A 28 -33.31 48.32 16.29
C THR A 28 -32.32 48.37 15.11
N THR A 29 -32.64 49.20 14.11
CA THR A 29 -31.86 49.59 12.93
C THR A 29 -30.91 50.74 13.23
N VAL A 30 -29.69 50.75 12.66
CA VAL A 30 -29.04 51.97 12.13
C VAL A 30 -28.18 51.64 10.91
N SER A 31 -28.46 52.34 9.81
CA SER A 31 -27.76 52.31 8.53
C SER A 31 -26.57 53.28 8.48
N GLY A 32 -25.56 53.00 7.65
CA GLY A 32 -24.55 53.99 7.28
C GLY A 32 -23.70 53.59 6.07
N ARG A 33 -24.11 54.03 4.87
CA ARG A 33 -23.29 54.03 3.64
C ARG A 33 -22.20 55.10 3.74
N VAL A 34 -20.95 54.79 3.38
CA VAL A 34 -20.00 55.80 2.88
C VAL A 34 -19.21 55.26 1.68
N ARG A 35 -19.19 56.09 0.62
CA ARG A 35 -18.58 55.88 -0.70
C ARG A 35 -17.07 56.11 -0.70
N ARG A 36 -16.43 55.43 -1.66
CA ARG A 36 -15.04 55.57 -2.16
C ARG A 36 -14.57 57.03 -2.32
N ARG A 37 -13.28 57.26 -2.03
CA ARG A 37 -12.44 58.25 -2.72
C ARG A 37 -11.13 57.60 -3.15
N ILE A 38 -10.81 57.81 -4.42
CA ILE A 38 -9.54 57.51 -5.08
C ILE A 38 -8.67 58.76 -4.94
N SER A 39 -7.38 58.60 -4.63
CA SER A 39 -6.35 59.59 -4.96
C SER A 39 -5.03 58.88 -5.26
N ASP A 40 -4.58 59.06 -6.49
CA ASP A 40 -3.28 58.65 -7.02
C ASP A 40 -2.11 59.36 -6.31
N THR A 41 -1.07 58.60 -5.98
CA THR A 41 0.32 59.08 -6.02
C THR A 41 1.26 57.94 -6.42
N ARG A 42 1.89 58.07 -7.59
CA ARG A 42 3.02 57.26 -8.06
C ARG A 42 4.30 57.66 -7.32
N ARG A 43 5.10 56.67 -6.88
CA ARG A 43 6.56 56.64 -7.10
C ARG A 43 7.15 55.26 -6.80
N ASP A 44 8.11 54.92 -7.63
CA ASP A 44 8.71 53.62 -7.91
C ASP A 44 9.55 53.01 -6.77
N GLY A 45 9.69 51.68 -6.81
CA GLY A 45 10.99 51.03 -6.55
C GLY A 45 11.00 49.87 -5.56
N LEU A 46 11.36 48.68 -6.08
CA LEU A 46 11.99 47.52 -5.41
C LEU A 46 11.09 46.37 -4.92
N SER A 47 10.61 45.58 -5.89
CA SER A 47 10.88 44.14 -6.04
C SER A 47 11.11 43.28 -4.79
N SER A 48 10.07 42.54 -4.37
CA SER A 48 10.22 41.18 -3.82
C SER A 48 9.11 40.27 -4.37
N ARG A 49 9.43 39.48 -5.40
CA ARG A 49 8.54 38.44 -5.92
C ARG A 49 8.55 37.25 -4.95
N SER A 50 7.54 37.18 -4.09
CA SER A 50 7.08 35.94 -3.48
C SER A 50 6.35 35.13 -4.55
N SER A 51 6.93 34.02 -5.00
CA SER A 51 6.25 33.05 -5.86
C SER A 51 5.24 32.28 -5.02
N ARG A 52 3.96 32.68 -5.09
CA ARG A 52 2.85 31.80 -4.73
C ARG A 52 2.86 30.63 -5.73
N ALA A 53 2.98 29.41 -5.21
CA ALA A 53 2.71 28.21 -5.96
C ALA A 53 1.24 28.24 -6.39
N GLU A 54 1.00 28.42 -7.69
CA GLU A 54 -0.31 28.19 -8.29
C GLU A 54 -0.54 26.67 -8.31
N THR A 55 -1.53 26.23 -7.55
CA THR A 55 -2.11 24.90 -7.67
C THR A 55 -2.73 24.76 -9.05
N VAL A 56 -2.16 23.89 -9.88
CA VAL A 56 -2.75 23.48 -11.16
C VAL A 56 -4.11 22.82 -10.86
N PRO A 57 -5.23 23.27 -11.46
CA PRO A 57 -6.50 22.59 -11.31
C PRO A 57 -6.40 21.21 -11.96
N VAL A 58 -6.80 20.16 -11.25
CA VAL A 58 -7.11 18.87 -11.85
C VAL A 58 -8.34 19.09 -12.73
N GLU A 59 -8.20 18.97 -14.05
CA GLU A 59 -9.35 18.99 -14.96
C GLU A 59 -10.27 17.80 -14.59
N GLU A 60 -11.47 18.11 -14.09
CA GLU A 60 -12.55 17.13 -13.98
C GLU A 60 -12.94 16.69 -15.40
N ILE A 61 -12.74 15.41 -15.70
CA ILE A 61 -13.20 14.80 -16.96
C ILE A 61 -14.73 14.82 -16.94
N ASP A 62 -15.34 15.35 -18.00
CA ASP A 62 -16.79 15.41 -18.18
C ASP A 62 -17.40 13.99 -18.14
N ALA A 63 -18.60 13.87 -17.58
CA ALA A 63 -19.30 12.59 -17.44
C ALA A 63 -19.52 11.90 -18.80
N SER A 64 -19.61 12.70 -19.87
CA SER A 64 -19.79 12.27 -21.26
C SER A 64 -18.58 11.49 -21.82
N ASP A 65 -17.34 11.92 -21.53
CA ASP A 65 -16.11 11.24 -21.98
C ASP A 65 -15.92 9.89 -21.26
N ARG A 66 -16.33 9.81 -19.99
CA ARG A 66 -16.32 8.55 -19.22
C ARG A 66 -17.35 7.55 -19.77
N GLU A 67 -18.52 8.03 -20.15
CA GLU A 67 -19.58 7.22 -20.76
C GLU A 67 -19.16 6.69 -22.14
N GLU A 68 -18.49 7.52 -22.95
CA GLU A 68 -17.95 7.11 -24.25
C GLU A 68 -16.80 6.08 -24.13
N LEU A 69 -15.95 6.18 -23.10
CA LEU A 69 -14.93 5.17 -22.76
C LEU A 69 -15.55 3.84 -22.26
N LEU A 70 -16.60 3.91 -21.43
CA LEU A 70 -17.37 2.73 -21.00
C LEU A 70 -18.07 2.06 -22.19
N LEU A 71 -18.61 2.84 -23.12
CA LEU A 71 -19.23 2.35 -24.36
C LEU A 71 -18.19 1.78 -25.35
N ARG A 72 -17.01 2.40 -25.49
CA ARG A 72 -15.87 1.86 -26.27
C ARG A 72 -15.29 0.58 -25.65
N SER A 73 -15.51 0.35 -24.35
CA SER A 73 -15.12 -0.88 -23.66
C SER A 73 -16.04 -2.09 -23.97
N GLN A 74 -17.06 -1.94 -24.81
CA GLN A 74 -17.81 -3.05 -25.43
C GLN A 74 -17.00 -3.76 -26.54
N SER A 75 -15.68 -3.82 -26.43
CA SER A 75 -14.85 -4.72 -27.22
C SER A 75 -15.25 -6.15 -26.87
N GLY A 76 -15.47 -7.00 -27.90
CA GLY A 76 -15.77 -8.42 -27.69
C GLY A 76 -14.70 -9.15 -26.87
N PRO A 77 -14.94 -10.43 -26.53
CA PRO A 77 -14.02 -11.23 -25.72
C PRO A 77 -12.57 -11.15 -26.21
N THR A 78 -11.64 -10.94 -25.27
CA THR A 78 -10.20 -10.82 -25.59
C THR A 78 -9.40 -12.06 -25.17
N ILE A 79 -8.19 -12.20 -25.72
CA ILE A 79 -7.24 -13.22 -25.29
C ILE A 79 -6.08 -12.54 -24.58
N THR A 80 -5.85 -12.94 -23.33
CA THR A 80 -4.75 -12.42 -22.53
C THR A 80 -3.42 -12.98 -23.03
N HIS A 81 -2.48 -12.09 -23.29
CA HIS A 81 -1.12 -12.44 -23.69
C HIS A 81 -0.20 -12.45 -22.48
N LEU A 82 0.87 -13.23 -22.54
CA LEU A 82 2.00 -13.07 -21.64
C LEU A 82 2.76 -11.79 -22.02
N PHE A 83 3.50 -11.19 -21.10
CA PHE A 83 4.41 -10.10 -21.40
C PHE A 83 5.83 -10.51 -21.06
N ILE A 84 6.66 -10.71 -22.07
CA ILE A 84 8.02 -11.21 -21.90
C ILE A 84 8.95 -10.35 -22.72
N ASN A 85 9.99 -9.80 -22.09
CA ASN A 85 11.02 -9.03 -22.77
C ASN A 85 10.47 -7.84 -23.59
N ASN A 86 9.54 -7.07 -23.02
CA ASN A 86 8.81 -5.97 -23.68
C ASN A 86 7.89 -6.38 -24.85
N GLU A 87 7.62 -7.68 -25.05
CA GLU A 87 6.74 -8.17 -26.10
C GLU A 87 5.49 -8.85 -25.53
N SER A 88 4.34 -8.63 -26.20
CA SER A 88 3.14 -9.42 -25.96
C SER A 88 3.26 -10.78 -26.67
N VAL A 89 3.21 -11.86 -25.90
CA VAL A 89 3.43 -13.23 -26.39
C VAL A 89 2.15 -14.05 -26.23
N MET A 90 1.64 -14.58 -27.34
CA MET A 90 0.54 -15.55 -27.31
C MET A 90 1.02 -16.86 -26.71
N SER A 91 0.30 -17.36 -25.71
CA SER A 91 0.69 -18.61 -25.04
C SER A 91 0.40 -19.84 -25.90
N ARG A 92 1.26 -20.86 -25.78
CA ARG A 92 1.07 -22.20 -26.36
C ARG A 92 0.31 -23.14 -25.42
N SER A 93 -0.18 -22.63 -24.30
CA SER A 93 -0.91 -23.43 -23.31
C SER A 93 -2.18 -24.05 -23.87
N GLN A 94 -2.51 -25.23 -23.35
CA GLN A 94 -3.81 -25.87 -23.55
C GLN A 94 -4.77 -25.59 -22.39
N ASN A 95 -4.26 -25.02 -21.30
CA ASN A 95 -5.03 -24.72 -20.10
C ASN A 95 -5.42 -23.24 -20.09
N TRP A 96 -6.72 -22.97 -20.14
CA TRP A 96 -7.26 -21.62 -20.22
C TRP A 96 -8.31 -21.39 -19.14
N THR A 97 -8.18 -20.28 -18.42
CA THR A 97 -9.19 -19.79 -17.47
C THR A 97 -10.10 -18.80 -18.18
N THR A 98 -11.41 -18.92 -17.92
CA THR A 98 -12.41 -17.98 -18.43
C THR A 98 -12.66 -16.90 -17.39
N VAL A 99 -12.62 -15.63 -17.80
CA VAL A 99 -12.99 -14.48 -16.97
C VAL A 99 -14.33 -13.94 -17.46
N LEU A 100 -15.29 -13.90 -16.55
CA LEU A 100 -16.63 -13.39 -16.81
C LEU A 100 -16.80 -12.03 -16.14
N ASP A 101 -17.62 -11.18 -16.75
CA ASP A 101 -18.10 -9.96 -16.13
C ASP A 101 -18.92 -10.32 -14.87
N PRO A 102 -18.55 -9.83 -13.67
CA PRO A 102 -19.24 -10.17 -12.44
C PRO A 102 -20.68 -9.62 -12.38
N VAL A 103 -21.03 -8.65 -13.23
CA VAL A 103 -22.37 -8.05 -13.32
C VAL A 103 -23.26 -8.79 -14.32
N SER A 104 -22.72 -9.14 -15.50
CA SER A 104 -23.52 -9.67 -16.61
C SER A 104 -23.25 -11.15 -16.95
N GLN A 105 -22.22 -11.76 -16.36
CA GLN A 105 -21.71 -13.10 -16.68
C GLN A 105 -21.26 -13.29 -18.14
N ARG A 106 -21.12 -12.20 -18.90
CA ARG A 106 -20.58 -12.24 -20.26
C ARG A 106 -19.09 -12.50 -20.24
N LEU A 107 -18.60 -13.22 -21.24
CA LEU A 107 -17.18 -13.51 -21.40
C LEU A 107 -16.39 -12.22 -21.64
N LEU A 108 -15.46 -11.88 -20.75
CA LEU A 108 -14.54 -10.75 -20.90
C LEU A 108 -13.25 -11.18 -21.60
N CYS A 109 -12.59 -12.21 -21.08
CA CYS A 109 -11.34 -12.69 -21.64
C CYS A 109 -11.05 -14.16 -21.31
N ARG A 110 -10.08 -14.73 -22.05
CA ARG A 110 -9.47 -16.03 -21.75
C ARG A 110 -8.01 -15.85 -21.37
N VAL A 111 -7.61 -16.47 -20.26
CA VAL A 111 -6.30 -16.33 -19.64
C VAL A 111 -5.52 -17.64 -19.72
N PRO A 112 -4.29 -17.66 -20.26
CA PRO A 112 -3.51 -18.88 -20.33
C PRO A 112 -2.89 -19.25 -18.99
N GLY A 113 -2.79 -20.55 -18.72
CA GLY A 113 -1.87 -21.08 -17.72
C GLY A 113 -0.49 -21.27 -18.34
N SER A 114 0.50 -20.45 -17.96
CA SER A 114 1.83 -20.48 -18.57
C SER A 114 2.47 -21.86 -18.48
N THR A 115 3.07 -22.31 -19.58
CA THR A 115 3.84 -23.55 -19.69
C THR A 115 5.22 -23.40 -19.04
N LEU A 116 5.88 -24.52 -18.76
CA LEU A 116 7.25 -24.50 -18.22
C LEU A 116 8.23 -23.74 -19.14
N GLN A 117 8.11 -23.90 -20.45
CA GLN A 117 8.97 -23.23 -21.43
C GLN A 117 8.78 -21.72 -21.41
N GLU A 118 7.54 -21.25 -21.26
CA GLU A 118 7.24 -19.82 -21.14
C GLU A 118 7.74 -19.24 -19.81
N VAL A 119 7.61 -20.00 -18.72
CA VAL A 119 8.19 -19.65 -17.42
C VAL A 119 9.70 -19.50 -17.53
N GLN A 120 10.40 -20.49 -18.10
CA GLN A 120 11.85 -20.45 -18.29
C GLN A 120 12.28 -19.30 -19.21
N ARG A 121 11.52 -19.01 -20.28
CA ARG A 121 11.79 -17.87 -21.17
C ARG A 121 11.69 -16.54 -20.44
N ALA A 122 10.67 -16.33 -19.61
CA ALA A 122 10.52 -15.10 -18.83
C ALA A 122 11.60 -14.95 -17.76
N VAL A 123 11.99 -16.05 -17.12
CA VAL A 123 13.07 -16.09 -16.13
C VAL A 123 14.41 -15.77 -16.79
N GLY A 124 14.72 -16.37 -17.93
CA GLY A 124 15.93 -16.05 -18.70
C GLY A 124 15.97 -14.58 -19.13
N ALA A 125 14.86 -14.04 -19.64
CA ALA A 125 14.80 -12.62 -20.00
C ALA A 125 15.02 -11.69 -18.80
N ALA A 126 14.49 -12.05 -17.62
CA ALA A 126 14.71 -11.30 -16.39
C ALA A 126 16.15 -11.41 -15.88
N GLU A 127 16.78 -12.58 -16.03
CA GLU A 127 18.17 -12.84 -15.68
C GLU A 127 19.13 -12.03 -16.55
N ASP A 128 18.95 -12.09 -17.87
CA ASP A 128 19.80 -11.38 -18.84
C ASP A 128 19.75 -9.86 -18.66
N ALA A 129 18.58 -9.32 -18.30
CA ALA A 129 18.39 -7.88 -18.10
C ALA A 129 18.94 -7.37 -16.75
N GLN A 130 19.07 -8.23 -15.74
CA GLN A 130 19.32 -7.81 -14.37
C GLN A 130 20.69 -7.14 -14.16
N PRO A 131 21.81 -7.64 -14.71
CA PRO A 131 23.11 -6.98 -14.55
C PRO A 131 23.10 -5.55 -15.12
N GLY A 132 22.51 -5.35 -16.30
CA GLY A 132 22.40 -4.04 -16.93
C GLY A 132 21.53 -3.06 -16.14
N TRP A 133 20.42 -3.55 -15.59
CA TRP A 133 19.52 -2.75 -14.75
C TRP A 133 20.17 -2.37 -13.40
N ALA A 134 20.85 -3.31 -12.75
CA ALA A 134 21.54 -3.09 -11.49
C ALA A 134 22.70 -2.09 -11.63
N ALA A 135 23.40 -2.09 -12.77
CA ALA A 135 24.50 -1.18 -13.07
C ALA A 135 24.05 0.28 -13.23
N LEU A 136 22.76 0.56 -13.48
CA LEU A 136 22.25 1.92 -13.48
C LEU A 136 22.37 2.55 -12.09
N GLY A 137 22.69 3.83 -12.01
CA GLY A 137 22.68 4.55 -10.72
C GLY A 137 21.27 4.64 -10.14
N PHE A 138 21.14 4.73 -8.81
CA PHE A 138 19.86 4.87 -8.12
C PHE A 138 18.98 5.99 -8.70
N GLN A 139 19.58 7.14 -9.04
CA GLN A 139 18.84 8.28 -9.61
C GLN A 139 18.24 7.97 -10.99
N VAL A 140 18.94 7.21 -11.84
CA VAL A 140 18.43 6.82 -13.18
C VAL A 140 17.25 5.87 -13.03
N ARG A 141 17.35 4.87 -12.14
CA ARG A 141 16.22 3.97 -11.85
C ARG A 141 15.02 4.72 -11.26
N ARG A 142 15.29 5.71 -10.40
CA ARG A 142 14.26 6.60 -9.84
C ARG A 142 13.55 7.40 -10.94
N GLU A 143 14.26 7.94 -11.90
CA GLU A 143 13.66 8.68 -13.04
C GLU A 143 12.75 7.79 -13.89
N HIS A 144 13.10 6.52 -14.12
CA HIS A 144 12.20 5.57 -14.78
C HIS A 144 10.89 5.38 -13.99
N LEU A 145 10.96 5.22 -12.67
CA LEU A 145 9.77 5.06 -11.83
C LEU A 145 8.92 6.33 -11.75
N LEU A 146 9.54 7.52 -11.69
CA LEU A 146 8.78 8.78 -11.71
C LEU A 146 8.07 8.98 -13.05
N ARG A 147 8.72 8.68 -14.18
CA ARG A 147 8.05 8.69 -15.50
C ARG A 147 6.93 7.66 -15.59
N LEU A 148 7.08 6.50 -14.95
CA LEU A 148 6.02 5.49 -14.87
C LEU A 148 4.78 6.04 -14.16
N VAL A 149 4.94 6.85 -13.10
CA VAL A 149 3.81 7.53 -12.45
C VAL A 149 3.07 8.43 -13.44
N ASP A 150 3.80 9.23 -14.23
CA ASP A 150 3.18 10.15 -15.19
C ASP A 150 2.37 9.39 -16.26
N VAL A 151 2.93 8.30 -16.80
CA VAL A 151 2.25 7.44 -17.77
C VAL A 151 1.02 6.78 -17.16
N LEU A 152 1.13 6.21 -15.95
CA LEU A 152 0.00 5.58 -15.27
C LEU A 152 -1.09 6.57 -14.88
N ARG A 153 -0.72 7.82 -14.56
CA ARG A 153 -1.68 8.89 -14.30
C ARG A 153 -2.48 9.23 -15.56
N GLN A 154 -1.84 9.27 -16.73
CA GLN A 154 -2.53 9.45 -18.02
C GLN A 154 -3.43 8.26 -18.37
N MET A 155 -3.02 7.04 -18.00
CA MET A 155 -3.81 5.82 -18.20
C MET A 155 -4.86 5.57 -17.11
N SER A 156 -4.98 6.44 -16.11
CA SER A 156 -5.86 6.21 -14.96
C SER A 156 -7.32 6.01 -15.35
N PRO A 157 -7.93 6.77 -16.31
CA PRO A 157 -9.30 6.50 -16.74
C PRO A 157 -9.50 5.08 -17.26
N GLU A 158 -8.56 4.56 -18.06
CA GLU A 158 -8.60 3.20 -18.61
C GLU A 158 -8.47 2.14 -17.52
N ILE A 159 -7.58 2.37 -16.55
CA ILE A 159 -7.38 1.48 -15.39
C ILE A 159 -8.65 1.45 -14.52
N VAL A 160 -9.27 2.60 -14.26
CA VAL A 160 -10.50 2.71 -13.46
C VAL A 160 -11.66 1.95 -14.12
N THR A 161 -11.87 2.15 -15.42
CA THR A 161 -12.86 1.41 -16.19
C THR A 161 -12.58 -0.10 -16.17
N CYS A 162 -11.31 -0.50 -16.30
CA CYS A 162 -10.90 -1.89 -16.21
C CYS A 162 -11.24 -2.51 -14.84
N LEU A 163 -10.88 -1.83 -13.75
CA LEU A 163 -11.17 -2.28 -12.38
C LEU A 163 -12.67 -2.39 -12.13
N SER A 164 -13.46 -1.43 -12.60
CA SER A 164 -14.90 -1.45 -12.46
C SER A 164 -15.54 -2.62 -13.23
N ARG A 165 -15.11 -2.85 -14.47
CA ARG A 165 -15.65 -3.90 -15.35
C ARG A 165 -15.23 -5.31 -14.96
N GLU A 166 -13.94 -5.52 -14.67
CA GLU A 166 -13.38 -6.87 -14.47
C GLU A 166 -13.50 -7.33 -13.01
N VAL A 167 -13.41 -6.40 -12.05
CA VAL A 167 -13.51 -6.70 -10.60
C VAL A 167 -14.91 -6.43 -10.06
N GLY A 168 -15.65 -5.49 -10.65
CA GLY A 168 -16.93 -5.01 -10.12
C GLY A 168 -16.80 -3.82 -9.17
N LYS A 169 -15.64 -3.14 -9.11
CA LYS A 169 -15.46 -2.01 -8.18
C LYS A 169 -16.33 -0.83 -8.54
N THR A 170 -16.82 -0.12 -7.51
CA THR A 170 -17.37 1.22 -7.71
C THR A 170 -16.30 2.12 -8.31
N LEU A 171 -16.68 3.11 -9.11
CA LEU A 171 -15.73 4.08 -9.67
C LEU A 171 -14.88 4.74 -8.57
N ALA A 172 -15.48 5.08 -7.43
CA ALA A 172 -14.77 5.66 -6.29
C ALA A 172 -13.74 4.70 -5.68
N ASP A 173 -14.07 3.41 -5.51
CA ASP A 173 -13.13 2.41 -5.02
C ASP A 173 -11.98 2.17 -6.01
N ALA A 174 -12.27 2.19 -7.31
CA ALA A 174 -11.28 2.04 -8.37
C ALA A 174 -10.34 3.25 -8.46
N ASP A 175 -10.88 4.48 -8.43
CA ASP A 175 -10.09 5.73 -8.37
C ASP A 175 -9.18 5.75 -7.14
N ALA A 176 -9.70 5.35 -5.97
CA ALA A 176 -8.92 5.24 -4.74
C ALA A 176 -7.80 4.19 -4.85
N GLU A 177 -8.05 3.05 -5.50
CA GLU A 177 -7.02 2.05 -5.76
C GLU A 177 -5.89 2.60 -6.63
N VAL A 178 -6.24 3.30 -7.73
CA VAL A 178 -5.25 3.88 -8.64
C VAL A 178 -4.39 4.92 -7.91
N PHE A 179 -5.03 5.85 -7.20
CA PHE A 179 -4.34 6.87 -6.41
C PHE A 179 -3.31 6.23 -5.46
N ARG A 180 -3.73 5.19 -4.72
CA ARG A 180 -2.86 4.51 -3.76
C ARG A 180 -1.75 3.70 -4.42
N GLY A 181 -2.00 3.11 -5.58
CA GLY A 181 -0.97 2.44 -6.38
C GLY A 181 0.14 3.40 -6.81
N LEU A 182 -0.21 4.60 -7.27
CA LEU A 182 0.75 5.64 -7.64
C LEU A 182 1.58 6.12 -6.45
N ASP A 183 0.93 6.27 -5.28
CA ASP A 183 1.60 6.65 -4.03
C ASP A 183 2.67 5.63 -3.61
N CYS A 184 2.46 4.33 -3.86
CA CYS A 184 3.48 3.30 -3.62
C CYS A 184 4.74 3.51 -4.47
N ILE A 185 4.61 3.97 -5.71
CA ILE A 185 5.76 4.27 -6.59
C ILE A 185 6.52 5.50 -6.05
N HIS A 186 5.79 6.55 -5.65
CA HIS A 186 6.39 7.73 -5.05
C HIS A 186 7.16 7.39 -3.77
N ALA A 187 6.59 6.57 -2.90
CA ALA A 187 7.25 6.13 -1.69
C ALA A 187 8.51 5.30 -1.97
N ALA A 188 8.47 4.38 -2.94
CA ALA A 188 9.65 3.63 -3.36
C ALA A 188 10.75 4.54 -3.90
N CYS A 189 10.42 5.67 -4.53
CA CYS A 189 11.40 6.65 -4.98
C CYS A 189 12.07 7.43 -3.84
N SER A 190 11.55 7.36 -2.61
CA SER A 190 12.06 8.08 -1.44
C SER A 190 13.05 7.28 -0.58
N ILE A 191 13.33 6.02 -0.91
CA ILE A 191 14.13 5.09 -0.07
C ILE A 191 15.65 5.32 -0.11
N GLY A 192 16.11 6.52 -0.46
CA GLY A 192 17.55 6.80 -0.60
C GLY A 192 18.33 6.57 0.72
N PRO A 193 17.94 7.23 1.82
CA PRO A 193 18.55 7.02 3.15
C PRO A 193 18.54 5.56 3.61
N GLU A 194 17.52 4.82 3.22
CA GLU A 194 17.26 3.43 3.53
C GLU A 194 18.21 2.46 2.83
N MET A 195 18.74 2.86 1.68
CA MET A 195 19.77 2.15 0.92
C MET A 195 21.18 2.60 1.30
N ALA A 196 21.33 3.51 2.27
CA ALA A 196 22.64 3.94 2.73
C ALA A 196 23.33 2.82 3.52
N GLY A 197 24.50 2.44 3.06
CA GLY A 197 25.42 1.59 3.82
C GLY A 197 25.94 2.29 5.08
N MET A 198 26.58 1.51 5.94
CA MET A 198 27.28 2.02 7.11
C MET A 198 28.79 2.07 6.85
N PHE A 199 29.42 3.16 7.28
CA PHE A 199 30.88 3.30 7.31
C PHE A 199 31.32 3.45 8.77
N LEU A 200 32.21 2.57 9.22
CA LEU A 200 32.86 2.67 10.52
C LEU A 200 34.37 2.63 10.32
N GLY A 201 35.05 3.71 10.70
CA GLY A 201 36.51 3.77 10.75
C GLY A 201 37.02 3.35 12.13
N GLY A 202 38.10 2.56 12.15
CA GLY A 202 38.94 2.31 13.33
C GLY A 202 40.43 2.43 12.96
N ASP A 203 41.32 2.39 13.96
CA ASP A 203 42.74 2.79 13.80
C ASP A 203 43.53 1.98 12.75
N ALA A 204 43.13 0.73 12.48
CA ALA A 204 43.80 -0.15 11.52
C ALA A 204 42.86 -0.83 10.50
N THR A 205 41.54 -0.63 10.59
CA THR A 205 40.55 -1.33 9.76
C THR A 205 39.42 -0.39 9.37
N LEU A 206 39.01 -0.45 8.10
CA LEU A 206 37.81 0.20 7.60
C LEU A 206 36.71 -0.84 7.43
N LEU A 207 35.53 -0.58 8.01
CA LEU A 207 34.35 -1.41 7.84
C LEU A 207 33.31 -0.66 7.02
N GLN A 208 32.83 -1.31 5.97
CA GLN A 208 31.79 -0.81 5.07
C GLN A 208 30.72 -1.87 4.85
N THR A 209 29.46 -1.47 4.89
CA THR A 209 28.34 -2.29 4.42
C THR A 209 27.70 -1.67 3.19
N PHE A 210 27.19 -2.51 2.29
CA PHE A 210 26.49 -2.10 1.08
C PHE A 210 25.24 -2.96 0.90
N TYR A 211 24.22 -2.36 0.28
CA TYR A 211 23.02 -3.06 -0.15
C TYR A 211 23.13 -3.37 -1.64
N GLU A 212 23.17 -4.65 -1.99
CA GLU A 212 23.20 -5.13 -3.38
C GLU A 212 21.85 -5.77 -3.74
N PRO A 213 21.35 -5.64 -4.98
CA PRO A 213 20.15 -6.34 -5.43
C PRO A 213 20.33 -7.86 -5.30
N VAL A 214 19.24 -8.57 -5.01
CA VAL A 214 19.25 -10.03 -4.95
C VAL A 214 19.21 -10.69 -6.33
N GLY A 215 18.64 -10.06 -7.35
CA GLY A 215 18.55 -10.61 -8.70
C GLY A 215 17.11 -10.64 -9.23
N VAL A 216 16.68 -11.80 -9.74
CA VAL A 216 15.32 -11.99 -10.28
C VAL A 216 14.32 -12.20 -9.14
N CYS A 217 13.30 -11.35 -9.10
CA CYS A 217 12.24 -11.36 -8.09
C CYS A 217 10.89 -11.74 -8.71
N VAL A 218 10.05 -12.42 -7.93
CA VAL A 218 8.69 -12.81 -8.34
C VAL A 218 7.66 -12.14 -7.44
N SER A 219 6.64 -11.52 -8.03
CA SER A 219 5.50 -10.95 -7.31
C SER A 219 4.21 -11.68 -7.69
N ILE A 220 3.55 -12.30 -6.72
CA ILE A 220 2.30 -13.06 -6.88
C ILE A 220 1.18 -12.30 -6.17
N THR A 221 0.14 -11.92 -6.90
CA THR A 221 -0.85 -10.95 -6.41
C THR A 221 -2.31 -11.43 -6.57
N PRO A 222 -3.24 -10.99 -5.69
CA PRO A 222 -4.61 -11.46 -5.68
C PRO A 222 -5.49 -10.62 -6.61
N PHE A 223 -6.77 -10.98 -6.72
CA PHE A 223 -7.74 -10.29 -7.59
C PHE A 223 -8.33 -9.01 -6.98
N SER A 224 -8.27 -8.85 -5.65
CA SER A 224 -9.06 -7.83 -4.94
C SER A 224 -8.58 -6.39 -5.20
N PHE A 225 -7.29 -6.20 -5.41
CA PHE A 225 -6.69 -4.92 -5.77
C PHE A 225 -5.57 -5.17 -6.79
N PRO A 226 -5.94 -5.49 -8.04
CA PRO A 226 -5.01 -5.99 -9.05
C PRO A 226 -4.12 -4.90 -9.65
N PHE A 227 -4.37 -3.61 -9.34
CA PHE A 227 -3.48 -2.51 -9.68
C PHE A 227 -2.55 -2.16 -8.51
N MET A 228 -3.13 -1.92 -7.33
CA MET A 228 -2.37 -1.41 -6.19
C MET A 228 -1.44 -2.47 -5.58
N ILE A 229 -1.87 -3.73 -5.43
CA ILE A 229 -1.05 -4.75 -4.75
C ILE A 229 0.23 -5.09 -5.51
N PRO A 230 0.25 -5.25 -6.86
CA PRO A 230 1.51 -5.36 -7.59
C PRO A 230 2.49 -4.21 -7.28
N LEU A 231 1.97 -3.00 -7.13
CA LEU A 231 2.77 -1.81 -6.84
C LEU A 231 3.27 -1.73 -5.40
N TRP A 232 2.88 -2.64 -4.50
CA TRP A 232 3.46 -2.73 -3.16
C TRP A 232 4.89 -3.26 -3.15
N SER A 233 5.26 -4.14 -4.09
CA SER A 233 6.59 -4.77 -4.12
C SER A 233 7.37 -4.43 -5.38
N LEU A 234 6.69 -4.25 -6.51
CA LEU A 234 7.32 -4.04 -7.81
C LEU A 234 8.23 -2.79 -7.83
N PRO A 235 7.80 -1.58 -7.40
CA PRO A 235 8.64 -0.39 -7.47
C PRO A 235 9.88 -0.51 -6.57
N TYR A 236 9.74 -1.17 -5.41
CA TYR A 236 10.84 -1.44 -4.50
C TYR A 236 11.85 -2.43 -5.08
N ALA A 237 11.40 -3.48 -5.76
CA ALA A 237 12.31 -4.39 -6.46
C ALA A 237 13.07 -3.67 -7.58
N LEU A 238 12.37 -2.84 -8.36
CA LEU A 238 13.00 -2.12 -9.46
C LEU A 238 14.01 -1.06 -8.98
N ILE A 239 13.64 -0.20 -8.02
CA ILE A 239 14.54 0.88 -7.55
C ILE A 239 15.83 0.32 -6.92
N THR A 240 15.76 -0.88 -6.35
CA THR A 240 16.89 -1.57 -5.72
C THR A 240 17.80 -2.30 -6.73
N GLY A 241 17.43 -2.34 -8.01
CA GLY A 241 18.24 -2.96 -9.07
C GLY A 241 17.89 -4.41 -9.38
N ASN A 242 16.74 -4.89 -8.90
CA ASN A 242 16.21 -6.22 -9.24
C ASN A 242 15.35 -6.17 -10.51
N THR A 243 15.17 -7.31 -11.17
CA THR A 243 14.15 -7.51 -12.22
C THR A 243 12.96 -8.25 -11.64
N VAL A 244 11.78 -8.05 -12.23
CA VAL A 244 10.51 -8.54 -11.65
C VAL A 244 9.71 -9.34 -12.68
N ILE A 245 9.24 -10.50 -12.22
CA ILE A 245 8.20 -11.28 -12.90
C ILE A 245 6.92 -11.19 -12.06
N LEU A 246 5.90 -10.52 -12.60
CA LEU A 246 4.58 -10.42 -12.00
C LEU A 246 3.73 -11.61 -12.44
N LYS A 247 3.14 -12.30 -11.45
CA LYS A 247 2.07 -13.28 -11.65
C LYS A 247 0.79 -12.76 -10.99
N PRO A 248 -0.11 -12.10 -11.75
CA PRO A 248 -1.36 -11.57 -11.23
C PRO A 248 -2.41 -12.67 -11.10
N SER A 249 -3.51 -12.40 -10.40
CA SER A 249 -4.65 -13.32 -10.37
C SER A 249 -5.22 -13.49 -11.78
N GLU A 250 -5.48 -14.74 -12.15
CA GLU A 250 -6.14 -15.13 -13.40
C GLU A 250 -7.56 -14.58 -13.54
N LYS A 251 -8.18 -14.10 -12.45
CA LYS A 251 -9.50 -13.46 -12.47
C LYS A 251 -9.47 -12.01 -12.95
N THR A 252 -8.30 -11.35 -12.91
CA THR A 252 -8.17 -9.90 -13.16
C THR A 252 -6.92 -9.57 -14.01
N PRO A 253 -6.74 -10.24 -15.15
CA PRO A 253 -5.52 -10.13 -15.96
C PRO A 253 -5.34 -8.75 -16.61
N THR A 254 -6.42 -8.02 -16.91
CA THR A 254 -6.36 -6.87 -17.82
C THR A 254 -5.54 -5.73 -17.23
N THR A 255 -5.65 -5.51 -15.92
CA THR A 255 -4.86 -4.49 -15.20
C THR A 255 -3.36 -4.71 -15.33
N SER A 256 -2.90 -5.97 -15.30
CA SER A 256 -1.47 -6.29 -15.48
C SER A 256 -0.98 -6.07 -16.92
N SER A 257 -1.87 -6.20 -17.91
CA SER A 257 -1.58 -5.88 -19.30
C SER A 257 -1.43 -4.36 -19.49
N LEU A 258 -2.26 -3.56 -18.81
CA LEU A 258 -2.12 -2.10 -18.78
C LEU A 258 -0.81 -1.66 -18.10
N LEU A 259 -0.42 -2.31 -17.00
CA LEU A 259 0.89 -2.11 -16.39
C LEU A 259 2.01 -2.41 -17.40
N ALA A 260 1.98 -3.56 -18.08
CA ALA A 260 2.98 -3.90 -19.10
C ALA A 260 3.08 -2.84 -20.22
N GLN A 261 1.95 -2.33 -20.71
CA GLN A 261 1.93 -1.23 -21.68
C GLN A 261 2.58 0.06 -21.12
N ALA A 262 2.33 0.39 -19.85
CA ALA A 262 2.95 1.54 -19.19
C ALA A 262 4.47 1.39 -19.08
N PHE A 263 4.97 0.17 -18.82
CA PHE A 263 6.40 -0.15 -18.82
C PHE A 263 7.05 0.10 -20.19
N VAL A 264 6.39 -0.32 -21.28
CA VAL A 264 6.85 -0.05 -22.65
C VAL A 264 6.85 1.44 -22.95
N LYS A 265 5.74 2.15 -22.67
CA LYS A 265 5.62 3.60 -22.90
C LYS A 265 6.66 4.42 -22.14
N THR A 266 7.05 3.96 -20.95
CA THR A 266 8.08 4.62 -20.11
C THR A 266 9.50 4.36 -20.63
N GLY A 267 9.71 3.32 -21.44
CA GLY A 267 11.01 2.93 -21.97
C GLY A 267 11.87 2.17 -20.96
N PHE A 268 11.27 1.30 -20.13
CA PHE A 268 12.06 0.34 -19.35
C PHE A 268 12.82 -0.62 -20.27
N PRO A 269 14.06 -1.01 -19.93
CA PRO A 269 14.79 -2.00 -20.71
C PRO A 269 14.02 -3.34 -20.81
N PRO A 270 14.08 -4.02 -21.96
CA PRO A 270 13.48 -5.34 -22.13
C PRO A 270 13.94 -6.31 -21.03
N GLY A 271 13.01 -7.10 -20.50
CA GLY A 271 13.29 -8.13 -19.49
C GLY A 271 13.27 -7.63 -18.04
N VAL A 272 13.34 -6.32 -17.80
CA VAL A 272 13.28 -5.76 -16.43
C VAL A 272 11.94 -6.03 -15.74
N PHE A 273 10.86 -6.01 -16.53
CA PHE A 273 9.51 -6.35 -16.07
C PHE A 273 8.88 -7.37 -17.03
N ASN A 274 8.35 -8.46 -16.48
CA ASN A 274 7.64 -9.50 -17.22
C ASN A 274 6.32 -9.84 -16.51
N VAL A 275 5.32 -10.31 -17.26
CA VAL A 275 4.04 -10.78 -16.73
C VAL A 275 3.76 -12.18 -17.23
N LEU A 276 3.53 -13.11 -16.29
CA LEU A 276 3.09 -14.48 -16.56
C LEU A 276 1.72 -14.72 -15.94
N HIS A 277 0.87 -15.47 -16.64
CA HIS A 277 -0.47 -15.82 -16.16
C HIS A 277 -0.57 -17.31 -15.81
N GLY A 278 -1.54 -17.66 -14.98
CA GLY A 278 -1.89 -19.05 -14.68
C GLY A 278 -2.30 -19.28 -13.23
N GLY A 279 -2.55 -20.53 -12.85
CA GLY A 279 -2.98 -20.89 -11.50
C GLY A 279 -1.83 -21.32 -10.57
N PRO A 280 -2.12 -22.16 -9.56
CA PRO A 280 -1.11 -22.71 -8.65
C PRO A 280 0.04 -23.46 -9.34
N SER A 281 -0.22 -24.15 -10.45
CA SER A 281 0.83 -24.86 -11.21
C SER A 281 1.88 -23.90 -11.78
N THR A 282 1.47 -22.76 -12.32
CA THR A 282 2.40 -21.73 -12.81
C THR A 282 3.19 -21.12 -11.65
N VAL A 283 2.55 -20.87 -10.49
CA VAL A 283 3.26 -20.44 -9.28
C VAL A 283 4.33 -21.44 -8.89
N GLN A 284 3.99 -22.74 -8.87
CA GLN A 284 4.93 -23.79 -8.51
C GLN A 284 6.13 -23.84 -9.46
N MET A 285 5.89 -23.79 -10.77
CA MET A 285 6.96 -23.79 -11.77
C MET A 285 7.85 -22.54 -11.64
N LEU A 286 7.27 -21.37 -11.37
CA LEU A 286 7.99 -20.11 -11.28
C LEU A 286 8.83 -20.03 -9.99
N VAL A 287 8.23 -20.35 -8.84
CA VAL A 287 8.88 -20.30 -7.53
C VAL A 287 9.97 -21.37 -7.40
N THR A 288 9.98 -22.42 -8.20
CA THR A 288 11.03 -23.45 -8.15
C THR A 288 12.21 -23.18 -9.09
N GLN A 289 12.16 -22.14 -9.93
CA GLN A 289 13.28 -21.81 -10.82
C GLN A 289 14.54 -21.43 -10.03
N PRO A 290 15.73 -22.00 -10.32
CA PRO A 290 16.96 -21.70 -9.59
C PRO A 290 17.33 -20.22 -9.58
N THR A 291 17.12 -19.52 -10.69
CA THR A 291 17.45 -18.10 -10.86
C THR A 291 16.64 -17.17 -9.96
N VAL A 292 15.40 -17.52 -9.60
CA VAL A 292 14.54 -16.67 -8.76
C VAL A 292 15.11 -16.61 -7.34
N GLN A 293 15.39 -15.41 -6.83
CA GLN A 293 16.03 -15.22 -5.52
C GLN A 293 15.04 -14.81 -4.42
N ALA A 294 13.95 -14.13 -4.81
CA ALA A 294 12.98 -13.59 -3.88
C ALA A 294 11.54 -13.72 -4.40
N VAL A 295 10.61 -13.98 -3.48
CA VAL A 295 9.18 -14.11 -3.74
C VAL A 295 8.39 -13.16 -2.83
N SER A 296 7.52 -12.38 -3.43
CA SER A 296 6.52 -11.55 -2.77
C SER A 296 5.15 -12.13 -3.05
N PHE A 297 4.43 -12.57 -2.03
CA PHE A 297 3.08 -13.13 -2.17
C PHE A 297 2.07 -12.32 -1.36
N VAL A 298 0.89 -12.08 -1.95
CA VAL A 298 -0.29 -11.58 -1.23
C VAL A 298 -1.49 -12.41 -1.66
N GLY A 299 -2.22 -12.98 -0.71
CA GLY A 299 -3.38 -13.81 -1.03
C GLY A 299 -4.00 -14.52 0.18
N SER A 300 -4.73 -15.60 -0.08
CA SER A 300 -5.37 -16.38 0.98
C SER A 300 -4.33 -17.08 1.88
N GLU A 301 -4.70 -17.33 3.14
CA GLU A 301 -3.86 -18.06 4.11
C GLU A 301 -3.38 -19.42 3.57
N SER A 302 -4.27 -20.20 2.95
CA SER A 302 -3.93 -21.52 2.40
C SER A 302 -2.90 -21.45 1.28
N ALA A 303 -3.04 -20.48 0.37
CA ALA A 303 -2.11 -20.28 -0.73
C ALA A 303 -0.79 -19.69 -0.23
N ALA A 304 -0.83 -18.76 0.74
CA ALA A 304 0.35 -18.18 1.36
C ALA A 304 1.24 -19.25 1.99
N ARG A 305 0.67 -20.18 2.77
CA ARG A 305 1.41 -21.31 3.37
C ARG A 305 2.09 -22.18 2.30
N GLN A 306 1.35 -22.54 1.25
CA GLN A 306 1.90 -23.36 0.16
C GLN A 306 3.07 -22.67 -0.57
N VAL A 307 2.93 -21.38 -0.89
CA VAL A 307 3.98 -20.61 -1.58
C VAL A 307 5.17 -20.37 -0.66
N HIS A 308 4.92 -20.07 0.62
CA HIS A 308 5.94 -19.96 1.66
C HIS A 308 6.80 -21.22 1.75
N ASP A 309 6.16 -22.38 1.91
CA ASP A 309 6.86 -23.65 2.08
C ASP A 309 7.64 -24.04 0.82
N LEU A 310 7.07 -23.80 -0.35
CA LEU A 310 7.72 -24.02 -1.62
C LEU A 310 8.97 -23.14 -1.79
N ALA A 311 8.85 -21.84 -1.51
CA ALA A 311 9.97 -20.91 -1.65
C ALA A 311 11.09 -21.24 -0.65
N ARG A 312 10.73 -21.55 0.60
CA ARG A 312 11.69 -21.94 1.65
C ARG A 312 12.40 -23.24 1.29
N ALA A 313 11.69 -24.25 0.79
CA ALA A 313 12.27 -25.49 0.31
C ALA A 313 13.24 -25.28 -0.86
N ALA A 314 12.97 -24.28 -1.70
CA ALA A 314 13.84 -23.87 -2.80
C ALA A 314 14.95 -22.88 -2.39
N GLY A 315 15.14 -22.61 -1.09
CA GLY A 315 16.18 -21.73 -0.57
C GLY A 315 15.97 -20.24 -0.86
N LYS A 316 14.74 -19.83 -1.19
CA LYS A 316 14.42 -18.47 -1.63
C LYS A 316 13.98 -17.59 -0.47
N ARG A 317 14.19 -16.29 -0.62
CA ARG A 317 13.63 -15.30 0.29
C ARG A 317 12.14 -15.16 -0.01
N ILE A 318 11.31 -15.09 1.03
CA ILE A 318 9.87 -14.94 0.85
C ILE A 318 9.27 -14.03 1.91
N GLN A 319 8.36 -13.18 1.46
CA GLN A 319 7.28 -12.65 2.28
C GLN A 319 5.94 -13.07 1.70
N ALA A 320 5.04 -13.51 2.57
CA ALA A 320 3.67 -13.81 2.21
C ALA A 320 2.72 -13.11 3.18
N GLU A 321 1.98 -12.13 2.66
CA GLU A 321 0.86 -11.48 3.36
C GLU A 321 -0.39 -12.35 3.18
N CYS A 322 -1.01 -12.68 4.30
CA CYS A 322 -2.13 -13.62 4.37
C CYS A 322 -3.45 -12.88 4.64
N GLY A 323 -4.53 -13.67 4.79
CA GLY A 323 -5.83 -13.18 5.22
C GLY A 323 -5.83 -12.55 6.62
N GLY A 324 -6.92 -11.85 6.91
CA GLY A 324 -7.15 -11.21 8.20
C GLY A 324 -8.55 -11.45 8.74
N LYS A 325 -8.70 -11.25 10.05
CA LYS A 325 -10.00 -11.06 10.69
C LYS A 325 -9.89 -9.80 11.51
N ASN A 326 -10.33 -8.69 10.94
CA ASN A 326 -10.03 -7.40 11.52
C ASN A 326 -11.20 -6.88 12.36
N HIS A 327 -10.86 -6.36 13.54
CA HIS A 327 -11.83 -5.88 14.53
C HIS A 327 -11.82 -4.36 14.64
N GLY A 328 -13.00 -3.76 14.82
CA GLY A 328 -13.19 -2.38 15.22
C GLY A 328 -13.85 -2.29 16.59
N VAL A 329 -13.15 -1.76 17.58
CA VAL A 329 -13.65 -1.58 18.96
C VAL A 329 -14.31 -0.23 19.09
N VAL A 330 -15.55 -0.20 19.59
CA VAL A 330 -16.35 1.02 19.77
C VAL A 330 -16.55 1.27 21.26
N LEU A 331 -16.04 2.39 21.75
CA LEU A 331 -16.23 2.82 23.13
C LEU A 331 -17.36 3.86 23.24
N GLU A 332 -17.94 3.98 24.44
CA GLU A 332 -19.07 4.87 24.74
C GLU A 332 -18.77 6.35 24.45
N ASP A 333 -17.51 6.75 24.53
CA ASP A 333 -17.05 8.11 24.28
C ASP A 333 -16.74 8.39 22.78
N ALA A 334 -16.99 7.42 21.90
CA ALA A 334 -16.85 7.60 20.46
C ALA A 334 -17.97 8.47 19.89
N ASN A 335 -17.68 9.19 18.80
CA ASN A 335 -18.74 9.83 18.03
C ASN A 335 -19.53 8.77 17.26
N MET A 336 -20.78 8.52 17.67
CA MET A 336 -21.62 7.47 17.08
C MET A 336 -21.73 7.59 15.56
N SER A 337 -22.13 8.76 15.05
CA SER A 337 -22.37 8.93 13.61
C SER A 337 -21.13 8.64 12.78
N SER A 338 -20.00 9.28 13.05
CA SER A 338 -18.77 9.04 12.27
C SER A 338 -18.27 7.61 12.39
N THR A 339 -18.43 6.99 13.57
CA THR A 339 -18.02 5.61 13.82
C THR A 339 -18.83 4.61 13.00
N LEU A 340 -20.17 4.73 13.01
CA LEU A 340 -21.02 3.82 12.25
C LEU A 340 -20.81 3.98 10.73
N PHE A 341 -20.62 5.21 10.23
CA PHE A 341 -20.26 5.45 8.83
C PHE A 341 -18.91 4.81 8.46
N ALA A 342 -17.90 4.94 9.33
CA ALA A 342 -16.59 4.33 9.13
C ALA A 342 -16.68 2.79 9.10
N ILE A 343 -17.43 2.19 10.04
CA ILE A 343 -17.64 0.75 10.11
C ILE A 343 -18.35 0.24 8.84
N ALA A 344 -19.47 0.85 8.45
CA ALA A 344 -20.22 0.44 7.27
C ALA A 344 -19.37 0.56 5.98
N GLY A 345 -18.67 1.68 5.79
CA GLY A 345 -17.79 1.86 4.63
C GLY A 345 -16.63 0.86 4.59
N SER A 346 -16.08 0.48 5.75
CA SER A 346 -14.99 -0.49 5.85
C SER A 346 -15.43 -1.94 5.64
N ALA A 347 -16.61 -2.29 6.17
CA ALA A 347 -17.16 -3.64 6.09
C ALA A 347 -17.72 -3.96 4.70
N PHE A 348 -18.44 -3.02 4.09
CA PHE A 348 -19.21 -3.28 2.87
C PHE A 348 -18.59 -2.67 1.59
N GLY A 349 -17.67 -1.71 1.73
CA GLY A 349 -16.96 -1.12 0.58
C GLY A 349 -16.17 -2.17 -0.20
N ALA A 350 -16.08 -2.02 -1.54
CA ALA A 350 -15.59 -3.04 -2.45
C ALA A 350 -16.20 -4.45 -2.21
N ALA A 351 -17.48 -4.50 -1.82
CA ALA A 351 -18.21 -5.72 -1.46
C ALA A 351 -17.53 -6.55 -0.36
N GLY A 352 -16.79 -5.91 0.55
CA GLY A 352 -16.05 -6.60 1.63
C GLY A 352 -14.87 -7.47 1.17
N GLN A 353 -14.53 -7.44 -0.12
CA GLN A 353 -13.42 -8.22 -0.72
C GLN A 353 -12.06 -7.54 -0.47
N ARG A 354 -11.76 -7.21 0.80
CA ARG A 354 -10.55 -6.49 1.21
C ARG A 354 -9.90 -7.21 2.38
N CYS A 355 -8.58 -7.46 2.32
CA CYS A 355 -7.85 -8.01 3.47
C CYS A 355 -7.87 -7.09 4.70
N MET A 356 -8.10 -5.79 4.48
CA MET A 356 -8.27 -4.77 5.53
C MET A 356 -9.74 -4.44 5.81
N ALA A 357 -10.71 -5.23 5.31
CA ALA A 357 -12.12 -5.02 5.65
C ALA A 357 -12.29 -5.17 7.17
N LEU A 358 -13.06 -4.26 7.78
CA LEU A 358 -13.48 -4.40 9.17
C LEU A 358 -14.62 -5.42 9.20
N SER A 359 -14.27 -6.67 9.51
CA SER A 359 -15.19 -7.82 9.48
C SER A 359 -15.88 -8.08 10.81
N VAL A 360 -15.37 -7.51 11.91
CA VAL A 360 -15.95 -7.64 13.25
C VAL A 360 -16.01 -6.27 13.92
N ALA A 361 -17.20 -5.82 14.32
CA ALA A 361 -17.39 -4.67 15.18
C ALA A 361 -17.60 -5.16 16.62
N VAL A 362 -16.83 -4.64 17.57
CA VAL A 362 -16.91 -4.98 18.99
C VAL A 362 -17.45 -3.77 19.74
N PHE A 363 -18.70 -3.86 20.17
CA PHE A 363 -19.39 -2.82 20.92
C PHE A 363 -19.15 -3.02 22.43
N VAL A 364 -18.53 -2.04 23.08
CA VAL A 364 -18.23 -2.07 24.51
C VAL A 364 -19.34 -1.37 25.30
N GLY A 365 -19.82 -2.00 26.37
CA GLY A 365 -20.74 -1.39 27.33
C GLY A 365 -22.06 -0.97 26.68
N ALA A 366 -22.46 0.30 26.85
CA ALA A 366 -23.72 0.82 26.33
C ALA A 366 -23.76 0.98 24.79
N THR A 367 -22.62 0.85 24.09
CA THR A 367 -22.59 1.02 22.63
C THR A 367 -23.30 -0.11 21.86
N ARG A 368 -23.62 -1.23 22.54
CA ARG A 368 -24.46 -2.31 21.97
C ARG A 368 -25.80 -1.81 21.42
N ASP A 369 -26.35 -0.74 22.03
CA ASP A 369 -27.60 -0.11 21.61
C ASP A 369 -27.48 0.61 20.25
N TRP A 370 -26.27 0.74 19.67
CA TRP A 370 -26.03 1.39 18.38
C TRP A 370 -26.21 0.45 17.19
N VAL A 371 -26.25 -0.87 17.42
CA VAL A 371 -26.37 -1.88 16.36
C VAL A 371 -27.59 -1.68 15.45
N PRO A 372 -28.81 -1.36 15.96
CA PRO A 372 -29.96 -1.07 15.10
C PRO A 372 -29.71 0.09 14.12
N ARG A 373 -29.00 1.14 14.56
CA ARG A 373 -28.67 2.27 13.69
C ARG A 373 -27.64 1.91 12.61
N LEU A 374 -26.73 0.99 12.92
CA LEU A 374 -25.80 0.43 11.94
C LEU A 374 -26.54 -0.40 10.88
N VAL A 375 -27.55 -1.18 11.30
CA VAL A 375 -28.41 -1.93 10.38
C VAL A 375 -29.16 -1.00 9.44
N GLU A 376 -29.78 0.07 9.94
CA GLU A 376 -30.45 1.07 9.10
C GLU A 376 -29.50 1.72 8.08
N LEU A 377 -28.28 2.04 8.52
CA LEU A 377 -27.26 2.61 7.64
C LEU A 377 -26.86 1.62 6.54
N ALA A 378 -26.59 0.36 6.90
CA ALA A 378 -26.24 -0.69 5.96
C ALA A 378 -27.37 -0.95 4.95
N GLN A 379 -28.63 -1.00 5.39
CA GLN A 379 -29.81 -1.12 4.53
C GLN A 379 -29.93 0.03 3.50
N SER A 380 -29.47 1.23 3.86
CA SER A 380 -29.52 2.38 2.95
C SER A 380 -28.45 2.37 1.85
N MET A 381 -27.46 1.47 1.91
CA MET A 381 -26.38 1.40 0.93
C MET A 381 -26.88 0.80 -0.38
N VAL A 382 -26.68 1.54 -1.48
CA VAL A 382 -27.10 1.11 -2.81
C VAL A 382 -26.12 0.07 -3.37
N VAL A 383 -26.63 -1.13 -3.63
CA VAL A 383 -25.92 -2.19 -4.33
C VAL A 383 -26.22 -2.08 -5.83
N GLY A 384 -25.20 -2.11 -6.67
CA GLY A 384 -25.40 -2.00 -8.12
C GLY A 384 -24.11 -2.15 -8.92
N CYS A 385 -24.18 -1.88 -10.22
CA CYS A 385 -23.03 -2.02 -11.09
C CYS A 385 -21.93 -1.03 -10.69
N GLY A 386 -20.67 -1.46 -10.75
CA GLY A 386 -19.54 -0.63 -10.36
C GLY A 386 -19.42 0.68 -11.15
N GLY A 387 -19.92 0.70 -12.39
CA GLY A 387 -19.93 1.89 -13.26
C GLY A 387 -21.02 2.91 -12.91
N ASP A 388 -22.03 2.52 -12.11
CA ASP A 388 -23.13 3.40 -11.74
C ASP A 388 -22.70 4.34 -10.61
N GLN A 389 -22.87 5.65 -10.81
CA GLN A 389 -22.37 6.68 -9.89
C GLN A 389 -23.04 6.64 -8.50
N GLU A 390 -24.26 6.11 -8.43
CA GLU A 390 -25.02 5.98 -7.18
C GLU A 390 -24.63 4.74 -6.37
N SER A 391 -24.02 3.72 -7.02
CA SER A 391 -23.66 2.46 -6.37
C SER A 391 -22.57 2.65 -5.33
N LYS A 392 -22.80 2.07 -4.14
CA LYS A 392 -21.86 2.05 -3.02
C LYS A 392 -21.22 0.68 -2.82
N ILE A 393 -21.84 -0.37 -3.36
CA ILE A 393 -21.39 -1.75 -3.25
C ILE A 393 -21.54 -2.40 -4.62
N GLY A 394 -20.43 -2.92 -5.16
CA GLY A 394 -20.40 -3.69 -6.39
C GLY A 394 -20.70 -5.18 -6.18
N PRO A 395 -20.61 -6.01 -7.22
CA PRO A 395 -20.74 -7.46 -7.09
C PRO A 395 -19.50 -8.11 -6.44
N LEU A 396 -19.65 -9.35 -6.01
CA LEU A 396 -18.53 -10.25 -5.74
C LEU A 396 -17.88 -10.68 -7.06
N ILE A 397 -16.60 -11.06 -7.01
CA ILE A 397 -15.77 -11.31 -8.20
C ILE A 397 -16.33 -12.41 -9.13
N ASP A 398 -16.93 -13.45 -8.58
CA ASP A 398 -17.51 -14.56 -9.33
C ASP A 398 -18.61 -15.29 -8.54
N LYS A 399 -19.33 -16.20 -9.23
CA LYS A 399 -20.39 -17.03 -8.62
C LYS A 399 -19.86 -17.87 -7.46
N THR A 400 -18.67 -18.44 -7.60
CA THR A 400 -18.05 -19.26 -6.54
C THR A 400 -17.78 -18.44 -5.27
N ALA A 401 -17.38 -17.17 -5.39
CA ALA A 401 -17.25 -16.28 -4.25
C ALA A 401 -18.63 -15.99 -3.61
N LYS A 402 -19.66 -15.70 -4.42
CA LYS A 402 -21.03 -15.51 -3.93
C LYS A 402 -21.56 -16.72 -3.19
N GLU A 403 -21.40 -17.92 -3.75
CA GLU A 403 -21.80 -19.19 -3.13
C GLU A 403 -21.11 -19.40 -1.79
N LYS A 404 -19.78 -19.25 -1.73
CA LYS A 404 -19.01 -19.40 -0.48
C LYS A 404 -19.44 -18.45 0.62
N VAL A 405 -19.73 -17.19 0.28
CA VAL A 405 -20.20 -16.22 1.28
C VAL A 405 -21.61 -16.58 1.75
N SER A 406 -22.51 -16.96 0.84
CA SER A 406 -23.86 -17.42 1.18
C SER A 406 -23.85 -18.67 2.08
N GLU A 407 -22.98 -19.65 1.78
CA GLU A 407 -22.78 -20.85 2.60
C GLU A 407 -22.20 -20.52 3.97
N MET A 408 -21.28 -19.55 4.07
CA MET A 408 -20.75 -19.09 5.35
C MET A 408 -21.82 -18.43 6.22
N ILE A 409 -22.69 -17.60 5.63
CA ILE A 409 -23.83 -17.00 6.33
C ILE A 409 -24.80 -18.09 6.79
N GLN A 410 -25.10 -19.05 5.93
CA GLN A 410 -25.99 -20.17 6.26
C GLN A 410 -25.46 -21.01 7.43
N ARG A 411 -24.16 -21.34 7.42
CA ARG A 411 -23.51 -22.03 8.54
C ARG A 411 -23.53 -21.22 9.83
N ALA A 412 -23.35 -19.91 9.77
CA ALA A 412 -23.48 -19.06 10.94
C ALA A 412 -24.88 -19.19 11.60
N VAL A 413 -25.95 -19.24 10.79
CA VAL A 413 -27.32 -19.46 11.28
C VAL A 413 -27.46 -20.84 11.94
N GLU A 414 -26.89 -21.87 11.33
CA GLU A 414 -26.89 -23.24 11.88
C GLU A 414 -26.11 -23.32 13.21
N GLU A 415 -25.05 -22.53 13.34
CA GLU A 415 -24.25 -22.35 14.55
C GLU A 415 -24.90 -21.42 15.60
N ARG A 416 -26.14 -20.94 15.34
CA ARG A 416 -26.97 -20.08 16.21
C ARG A 416 -26.65 -18.59 16.20
N ALA A 417 -25.93 -18.08 15.20
CA ALA A 417 -25.85 -16.64 14.98
C ALA A 417 -27.20 -16.06 14.53
N THR A 418 -27.48 -14.82 14.92
CA THR A 418 -28.67 -14.08 14.51
C THR A 418 -28.38 -13.26 13.26
N VAL A 419 -29.21 -13.35 12.23
CA VAL A 419 -29.11 -12.49 11.04
C VAL A 419 -29.90 -11.21 11.28
N LEU A 420 -29.20 -10.13 11.63
CA LEU A 420 -29.79 -8.80 11.88
C LEU A 420 -30.14 -8.07 10.58
N LEU A 421 -29.40 -8.37 9.52
CA LEU A 421 -29.66 -7.93 8.15
C LEU A 421 -29.21 -9.03 7.21
N ASP A 422 -30.08 -9.48 6.30
CA ASP A 422 -29.76 -10.51 5.31
C ASP A 422 -29.64 -9.89 3.91
N GLY A 423 -28.46 -9.97 3.34
CA GLY A 423 -28.16 -9.45 2.01
C GLY A 423 -28.09 -10.51 0.90
N ARG A 424 -28.36 -11.79 1.19
CA ARG A 424 -28.13 -12.91 0.25
C ARG A 424 -28.98 -12.84 -1.01
N ASP A 425 -30.24 -12.44 -0.87
CA ASP A 425 -31.25 -12.51 -1.93
C ASP A 425 -31.53 -11.14 -2.57
N ILE A 426 -30.53 -10.25 -2.58
CA ILE A 426 -30.71 -8.93 -3.20
C ILE A 426 -30.88 -9.04 -4.72
N GLU A 427 -31.91 -8.39 -5.24
CA GLU A 427 -32.12 -8.22 -6.68
C GLU A 427 -31.67 -6.83 -7.12
N VAL A 428 -30.80 -6.78 -8.13
CA VAL A 428 -30.35 -5.52 -8.72
C VAL A 428 -31.03 -5.34 -10.08
N PRO A 429 -31.88 -4.32 -10.26
CA PRO A 429 -32.58 -4.08 -11.53
C PRO A 429 -31.62 -4.00 -12.72
N GLY A 430 -31.95 -4.70 -13.80
CA GLY A 430 -31.14 -4.74 -15.03
C GLY A 430 -30.02 -5.78 -15.05
N TYR A 431 -29.69 -6.40 -13.90
CA TYR A 431 -28.57 -7.33 -13.78
C TYR A 431 -28.94 -8.63 -13.04
N PRO A 432 -29.88 -9.43 -13.59
CA PRO A 432 -30.41 -10.63 -12.91
C PRO A 432 -29.35 -11.71 -12.67
N ASP A 433 -28.32 -11.78 -13.51
CA ASP A 433 -27.25 -12.78 -13.44
C ASP A 433 -26.03 -12.30 -12.63
N GLY A 434 -26.08 -11.11 -12.04
CA GLY A 434 -24.95 -10.52 -11.34
C GLY A 434 -24.61 -11.23 -10.03
N ASN A 435 -23.32 -11.24 -9.68
CA ASN A 435 -22.81 -11.80 -8.43
C ASN A 435 -23.04 -10.85 -7.23
N PHE A 436 -24.21 -10.21 -7.17
CA PHE A 436 -24.53 -9.25 -6.13
C PHE A 436 -24.84 -9.93 -4.81
N MET A 437 -24.42 -9.26 -3.73
CA MET A 437 -24.79 -9.57 -2.36
C MET A 437 -24.88 -8.24 -1.60
N GLY A 438 -25.95 -8.07 -0.84
CA GLY A 438 -26.15 -6.90 -0.01
C GLY A 438 -25.36 -6.98 1.30
N PRO A 439 -25.26 -5.85 2.03
CA PRO A 439 -24.77 -5.86 3.40
C PRO A 439 -25.48 -6.92 4.23
N THR A 440 -24.72 -7.78 4.89
CA THR A 440 -25.23 -8.77 5.84
C THR A 440 -24.63 -8.47 7.21
N ILE A 441 -25.46 -8.45 8.25
CA ILE A 441 -25.01 -8.21 9.63
C ILE A 441 -25.41 -9.40 10.48
N LEU A 442 -24.43 -10.00 11.14
CA LEU A 442 -24.59 -11.12 12.05
C LEU A 442 -24.41 -10.63 13.50
N GLY A 443 -25.38 -10.96 14.36
CA GLY A 443 -25.32 -10.79 15.80
C GLY A 443 -25.22 -12.14 16.52
N ASP A 444 -25.06 -12.10 17.85
CA ASP A 444 -24.94 -13.29 18.71
C ASP A 444 -23.82 -14.27 18.32
N VAL A 445 -22.82 -13.79 17.57
CA VAL A 445 -21.71 -14.63 17.09
C VAL A 445 -20.74 -14.96 18.23
N GLN A 446 -20.38 -16.24 18.35
CA GLN A 446 -19.41 -16.72 19.32
C GLN A 446 -18.06 -17.02 18.64
N THR A 447 -16.97 -16.99 19.42
CA THR A 447 -15.60 -17.15 18.89
C THR A 447 -15.31 -18.55 18.33
N TYR A 448 -16.11 -19.56 18.67
CA TYR A 448 -16.00 -20.90 18.12
C TYR A 448 -16.65 -21.05 16.73
N MET A 449 -17.53 -20.12 16.36
CA MET A 449 -18.27 -20.16 15.10
C MET A 449 -17.33 -19.98 13.91
N GLU A 450 -17.55 -20.73 12.83
CA GLU A 450 -16.68 -20.68 11.68
C GLU A 450 -16.66 -19.29 11.03
N CYS A 451 -17.83 -18.62 11.01
CA CYS A 451 -17.92 -17.25 10.50
C CYS A 451 -17.04 -16.27 11.26
N TYR A 452 -16.67 -16.53 12.53
CA TYR A 452 -15.69 -15.74 13.28
C TYR A 452 -14.24 -16.20 13.04
N GLN A 453 -14.02 -17.52 12.99
CA GLN A 453 -12.68 -18.10 12.86
C GLN A 453 -12.06 -17.95 11.47
N ALA A 454 -12.88 -17.93 10.43
CA ALA A 454 -12.46 -17.80 9.04
C ALA A 454 -12.71 -16.39 8.48
N GLU A 455 -11.93 -16.03 7.47
CA GLU A 455 -12.18 -14.84 6.67
C GLU A 455 -13.36 -15.11 5.71
N ILE A 456 -14.38 -14.26 5.75
CA ILE A 456 -15.59 -14.42 4.92
C ILE A 456 -15.35 -13.87 3.51
N PHE A 457 -14.63 -12.74 3.42
CA PHE A 457 -14.29 -12.06 2.16
C PHE A 457 -15.49 -11.67 1.29
N GLY A 458 -16.55 -11.19 1.94
CA GLY A 458 -17.76 -10.63 1.33
C GLY A 458 -18.35 -9.52 2.20
N PRO A 459 -19.48 -8.91 1.81
CA PRO A 459 -20.07 -7.76 2.51
C PRO A 459 -20.81 -8.18 3.79
N VAL A 460 -20.10 -8.85 4.71
CA VAL A 460 -20.62 -9.41 5.95
C VAL A 460 -19.89 -8.81 7.15
N LEU A 461 -20.65 -8.25 8.08
CA LEU A 461 -20.15 -7.71 9.34
C LEU A 461 -20.67 -8.52 10.52
N ILE A 462 -19.77 -8.93 11.41
CA ILE A 462 -20.12 -9.53 12.68
C ILE A 462 -20.16 -8.43 13.75
N CYS A 463 -21.25 -8.34 14.51
CA CYS A 463 -21.35 -7.50 15.70
C CYS A 463 -21.19 -8.38 16.94
N MET A 464 -20.20 -8.06 17.76
CA MET A 464 -19.95 -8.69 19.06
C MET A 464 -20.07 -7.64 20.16
N GLU A 465 -20.46 -8.09 21.35
CA GLU A 465 -20.64 -7.25 22.53
C GLU A 465 -19.71 -7.73 23.64
N VAL A 466 -19.09 -6.78 24.34
CA VAL A 466 -18.26 -7.03 25.53
C VAL A 466 -18.51 -5.91 26.54
N ASP A 467 -18.13 -6.11 27.80
CA ASP A 467 -18.42 -5.13 28.85
C ASP A 467 -17.27 -4.12 29.01
N THR A 468 -16.03 -4.50 28.68
CA THR A 468 -14.85 -3.67 28.91
C THR A 468 -13.90 -3.58 27.71
N LEU A 469 -13.04 -2.55 27.70
CA LEU A 469 -11.97 -2.42 26.71
C LEU A 469 -10.96 -3.57 26.82
N GLU A 470 -10.70 -4.02 28.05
CA GLU A 470 -9.81 -5.15 28.34
C GLU A 470 -10.31 -6.44 27.70
N GLU A 471 -11.60 -6.75 27.83
CA GLU A 471 -12.23 -7.89 27.15
C GLU A 471 -12.16 -7.78 25.62
N ALA A 472 -12.35 -6.58 25.07
CA ALA A 472 -12.21 -6.34 23.64
C ALA A 472 -10.78 -6.63 23.15
N ILE A 473 -9.77 -6.21 23.92
CA ILE A 473 -8.35 -6.46 23.62
C ILE A 473 -8.06 -7.96 23.69
N ASP A 474 -8.54 -8.65 24.72
CA ASP A 474 -8.33 -10.09 24.90
C ASP A 474 -8.99 -10.89 23.76
N LEU A 475 -10.21 -10.53 23.36
CA LEU A 475 -10.91 -11.10 22.22
C LEU A 475 -10.08 -11.01 20.92
N ILE A 476 -9.49 -9.84 20.64
CA ILE A 476 -8.63 -9.61 19.47
C ILE A 476 -7.32 -10.41 19.59
N ASN A 477 -6.73 -10.43 20.78
CA ASN A 477 -5.45 -11.10 21.03
C ASN A 477 -5.55 -12.62 20.89
N GLN A 478 -6.70 -13.21 21.26
CA GLN A 478 -6.99 -14.63 21.09
C GLN A 478 -7.25 -15.03 19.63
N ASN A 479 -7.63 -14.09 18.75
CA ASN A 479 -7.78 -14.39 17.34
C ASN A 479 -6.41 -14.74 16.71
N LYS A 480 -6.38 -15.78 15.86
CA LYS A 480 -5.15 -16.23 15.20
C LYS A 480 -4.57 -15.20 14.23
N TYR A 481 -5.41 -14.34 13.65
CA TYR A 481 -5.00 -13.31 12.72
C TYR A 481 -4.52 -12.04 13.44
N GLY A 482 -3.64 -11.30 12.77
CA GLY A 482 -2.99 -10.12 13.32
C GLY A 482 -2.70 -9.05 12.27
N ASN A 483 -3.52 -8.94 11.21
CA ASN A 483 -3.35 -7.95 10.15
C ASN A 483 -3.57 -6.52 10.68
N GLY A 484 -4.82 -6.16 11.04
CA GLY A 484 -5.08 -4.87 11.69
C GLY A 484 -6.32 -4.84 12.57
N CYS A 485 -6.42 -3.79 13.40
CA CYS A 485 -7.62 -3.44 14.16
C CYS A 485 -7.82 -1.92 14.23
N SER A 486 -9.01 -1.49 14.67
CA SER A 486 -9.28 -0.08 14.95
C SER A 486 -9.96 0.10 16.29
N ILE A 487 -9.78 1.27 16.89
CA ILE A 487 -10.50 1.72 18.09
C ILE A 487 -11.14 3.09 17.81
N PHE A 488 -12.40 3.23 18.20
CA PHE A 488 -13.16 4.47 18.14
C PHE A 488 -13.38 4.98 19.57
N THR A 489 -12.81 6.14 19.89
CA THR A 489 -12.80 6.74 21.23
C THR A 489 -12.33 8.19 21.18
N THR A 490 -12.79 9.05 22.07
CA THR A 490 -12.25 10.41 22.24
C THR A 490 -11.17 10.47 23.34
N SER A 491 -11.00 9.40 24.11
CA SER A 491 -10.02 9.25 25.19
C SER A 491 -8.64 8.85 24.66
N GLY A 492 -7.67 9.77 24.79
CA GLY A 492 -6.26 9.47 24.51
C GLY A 492 -5.69 8.37 25.40
N ARG A 493 -6.23 8.18 26.62
CA ARG A 493 -5.84 7.08 27.52
C ARG A 493 -6.26 5.74 26.94
N HIS A 494 -7.50 5.59 26.50
CA HIS A 494 -8.00 4.35 25.91
C HIS A 494 -7.26 4.01 24.61
N ALA A 495 -7.05 5.00 23.75
CA ALA A 495 -6.27 4.83 22.54
C ALA A 495 -4.85 4.34 22.84
N ASN A 496 -4.16 4.92 23.84
CA ASN A 496 -2.82 4.49 24.23
C ASN A 496 -2.80 3.07 24.81
N THR A 497 -3.75 2.73 25.71
CA THR A 497 -3.88 1.38 26.26
C THR A 497 -4.06 0.37 25.14
N PHE A 498 -5.01 0.61 24.23
CA PHE A 498 -5.29 -0.26 23.09
C PHE A 498 -4.04 -0.46 22.23
N GLN A 499 -3.36 0.63 21.84
CA GLN A 499 -2.12 0.59 21.05
C GLN A 499 -0.96 -0.20 21.70
N ARG A 500 -0.92 -0.27 23.03
CA ARG A 500 0.13 -0.98 23.77
C ARG A 500 -0.19 -2.45 24.00
N CYS A 501 -1.47 -2.79 24.14
CA CYS A 501 -1.92 -4.10 24.60
C CYS A 501 -2.44 -4.99 23.47
N VAL A 502 -2.92 -4.43 22.36
CA VAL A 502 -3.39 -5.22 21.22
C VAL A 502 -2.23 -5.76 20.40
N ASN A 503 -2.33 -7.03 19.98
CA ASN A 503 -1.31 -7.75 19.23
C ASN A 503 -1.73 -7.91 17.76
N VAL A 504 -1.62 -6.82 17.01
CA VAL A 504 -1.82 -6.78 15.55
C VAL A 504 -0.74 -5.92 14.90
N GLY A 505 -0.59 -6.05 13.58
CA GLY A 505 0.38 -5.27 12.81
C GLY A 505 -0.01 -3.80 12.70
N GLN A 506 -1.26 -3.51 12.35
CA GLN A 506 -1.75 -2.15 12.08
C GLN A 506 -2.89 -1.74 13.01
N ILE A 507 -2.83 -0.50 13.53
CA ILE A 507 -3.80 0.02 14.49
C ILE A 507 -4.34 1.38 14.01
N GLY A 508 -5.65 1.45 13.77
CA GLY A 508 -6.38 2.68 13.50
C GLY A 508 -6.98 3.29 14.78
N VAL A 509 -6.91 4.62 14.93
CA VAL A 509 -7.63 5.35 15.99
C VAL A 509 -8.57 6.34 15.33
N ASN A 510 -9.88 6.18 15.55
CA ASN A 510 -10.96 6.96 14.91
C ASN A 510 -10.95 6.97 13.38
N ILE A 511 -10.26 6.00 12.78
CA ILE A 511 -10.28 5.75 11.34
C ILE A 511 -10.67 4.29 11.14
N PRO A 512 -11.48 3.99 10.11
CA PRO A 512 -11.64 2.60 9.70
C PRO A 512 -10.31 2.05 9.22
N LEU A 513 -10.16 0.72 9.23
CA LEU A 513 -8.96 0.07 8.74
C LEU A 513 -8.67 0.43 7.29
N ILE A 514 -7.62 1.23 7.12
CA ILE A 514 -7.10 1.66 5.84
C ILE A 514 -5.66 1.18 5.80
N ALA A 515 -5.29 0.50 4.72
CA ALA A 515 -3.90 0.14 4.52
C ALA A 515 -3.05 1.43 4.45
N PRO A 516 -1.85 1.46 5.04
CA PRO A 516 -1.02 2.66 5.12
C PRO A 516 -0.77 3.32 3.76
N TYR A 517 -0.55 4.64 3.78
CA TYR A 517 -0.02 5.40 2.65
C TYR A 517 1.43 4.99 2.37
N GLY A 518 1.95 5.25 1.17
CA GLY A 518 3.12 4.58 0.62
C GLY A 518 4.37 4.64 1.48
N THR A 519 4.61 5.75 2.20
CA THR A 519 5.78 5.91 3.09
C THR A 519 5.57 5.27 4.47
N ALA A 520 4.33 5.00 4.86
CA ALA A 520 4.03 4.32 6.10
C ALA A 520 4.23 2.81 5.92
N VAL A 521 4.83 2.22 6.94
CA VAL A 521 5.15 0.81 6.95
C VAL A 521 3.88 -0.03 7.03
N ARG A 522 3.77 -1.02 6.14
CA ARG A 522 2.78 -2.10 6.28
C ARG A 522 3.35 -3.21 7.15
N THR A 523 2.64 -3.54 8.22
CA THR A 523 2.98 -4.61 9.16
C THR A 523 1.78 -5.52 9.36
N SER A 524 2.06 -6.80 9.56
CA SER A 524 1.09 -7.84 9.90
C SER A 524 1.73 -8.76 10.94
N ASN A 525 0.95 -9.24 11.90
CA ASN A 525 1.39 -10.15 12.97
C ASN A 525 0.69 -11.51 12.87
N LYS A 526 1.19 -12.49 13.65
CA LYS A 526 0.61 -13.83 13.80
C LYS A 526 0.43 -14.51 12.43
N ASP A 527 -0.68 -15.21 12.22
CA ASP A 527 -0.96 -15.95 10.99
C ASP A 527 -1.28 -15.06 9.78
N SER A 528 -1.41 -13.74 9.97
CA SER A 528 -1.60 -12.80 8.86
C SER A 528 -0.31 -12.51 8.07
N PHE A 529 0.84 -13.02 8.53
CA PHE A 529 2.11 -12.85 7.84
C PHE A 529 2.99 -14.09 7.96
N LEU A 530 3.61 -14.50 6.85
CA LEU A 530 4.65 -15.51 6.82
C LEU A 530 5.90 -14.92 6.20
N GLY A 531 6.88 -14.61 7.04
CA GLY A 531 8.18 -14.09 6.63
C GLY A 531 9.17 -14.07 7.78
N GLY A 532 10.43 -14.36 7.50
CA GLY A 532 11.50 -14.41 8.51
C GLY A 532 12.88 -14.39 7.85
N LYS A 533 13.87 -13.81 8.53
CA LYS A 533 15.25 -13.77 8.05
C LYS A 533 15.89 -15.17 8.14
N TYR A 534 16.48 -15.58 7.01
CA TYR A 534 17.38 -16.73 6.80
C TYR A 534 16.80 -18.16 6.92
N PRO A 535 17.22 -19.08 6.02
CA PRO A 535 17.04 -20.51 6.22
C PRO A 535 18.00 -20.96 7.33
N GLY A 536 17.52 -20.99 8.58
CA GLY A 536 18.34 -21.42 9.71
C GLY A 536 17.73 -21.13 11.08
N ILE A 537 16.88 -20.12 11.20
CA ILE A 537 16.06 -19.92 12.41
C ILE A 537 14.75 -20.67 12.19
N ALA A 538 14.77 -21.96 12.51
CA ALA A 538 13.55 -22.65 12.90
C ALA A 538 13.21 -22.16 14.31
N ASP A 539 12.20 -21.32 14.46
CA ASP A 539 11.00 -21.66 15.23
C ASP A 539 10.04 -20.46 15.24
N GLY A 540 8.78 -20.71 14.90
CA GLY A 540 7.66 -19.80 15.16
C GLY A 540 7.22 -19.84 16.61
N ARG A 541 8.13 -20.13 17.55
CA ARG A 541 7.86 -20.28 18.98
C ARG A 541 9.04 -19.71 19.74
N ASN A 542 8.76 -18.78 20.66
CA ASN A 542 9.69 -18.06 21.53
C ASN A 542 10.60 -17.00 20.90
N SER A 543 10.07 -15.78 20.81
CA SER A 543 10.66 -14.72 21.64
C SER A 543 9.59 -13.71 22.05
N ASN A 544 9.53 -13.43 23.35
CA ASN A 544 8.78 -12.35 23.97
C ASN A 544 9.34 -10.98 23.55
N LEU A 545 9.28 -10.67 22.26
CA LEU A 545 9.48 -9.32 21.75
C LEU A 545 8.10 -8.78 21.41
N SER A 546 7.55 -8.03 22.35
CA SER A 546 6.41 -7.16 22.12
C SER A 546 6.69 -6.31 20.89
N ARG A 547 5.87 -6.50 19.85
CA ARG A 547 5.81 -5.80 18.55
C ARG A 547 6.73 -6.36 17.45
N PRO A 548 6.19 -7.21 16.56
CA PRO A 548 6.69 -7.31 15.20
C PRO A 548 6.31 -6.01 14.47
N ALA A 549 7.14 -4.97 14.61
CA ALA A 549 7.11 -3.83 13.70
C ALA A 549 8.06 -4.18 12.55
N PHE A 550 7.53 -4.44 11.35
CA PHE A 550 8.29 -4.85 10.16
C PHE A 550 8.35 -3.72 9.11
N PRO A 551 9.42 -2.92 9.05
CA PRO A 551 9.54 -1.77 8.16
C PRO A 551 9.55 -2.14 6.66
N TRP A 552 9.45 -1.14 5.77
CA TRP A 552 9.91 -1.26 4.37
C TRP A 552 11.32 -1.90 4.27
N LYS A 553 12.11 -1.84 5.36
CA LYS A 553 13.40 -2.52 5.58
C LYS A 553 13.33 -4.01 5.28
N ASP A 554 12.17 -4.67 5.37
CA ASP A 554 12.04 -6.11 5.18
C ASP A 554 11.60 -6.50 3.77
N ILE A 555 10.80 -5.68 3.08
CA ILE A 555 10.72 -5.73 1.61
C ILE A 555 12.13 -5.50 1.05
N LEU A 556 12.85 -4.50 1.58
CA LEU A 556 14.25 -4.30 1.26
C LEU A 556 15.16 -5.45 1.74
N ALA A 557 14.88 -6.15 2.84
CA ALA A 557 15.71 -7.26 3.31
C ALA A 557 15.53 -8.52 2.45
N ILE A 558 14.36 -8.69 1.84
CA ILE A 558 14.12 -9.72 0.84
C ILE A 558 14.76 -9.33 -0.50
N LEU A 559 14.76 -8.04 -0.84
CA LEU A 559 15.23 -7.50 -2.12
C LEU A 559 16.71 -7.08 -2.14
N HIS A 560 17.39 -7.03 -0.98
CA HIS A 560 18.81 -6.72 -0.87
C HIS A 560 19.57 -7.79 -0.13
N ASN A 561 20.74 -8.16 -0.66
CA ASN A 561 21.67 -8.97 0.08
C ASN A 561 22.32 -8.13 1.18
N ASN A 562 21.98 -8.42 2.45
CA ASN A 562 22.79 -7.97 3.58
C ASN A 562 24.05 -8.82 3.55
N LYS A 563 25.16 -8.30 3.02
CA LYS A 563 26.47 -8.84 3.44
C LYS A 563 26.69 -8.35 4.87
N ASP A 564 26.07 -9.03 5.84
CA ASP A 564 26.52 -9.00 7.24
C ASP A 564 27.91 -9.66 7.39
N GLY A 565 28.52 -10.08 6.28
CA GLY A 565 29.96 -10.31 6.19
C GLY A 565 30.70 -8.97 6.21
N VAL A 566 31.38 -8.71 7.33
CA VAL A 566 32.39 -7.66 7.46
C VAL A 566 33.38 -7.81 6.30
N ILE A 567 33.40 -6.86 5.36
CA ILE A 567 34.52 -6.72 4.44
C ILE A 567 35.63 -6.03 5.24
N ALA A 568 36.45 -6.83 5.91
CA ALA A 568 37.69 -6.35 6.51
C ALA A 568 38.76 -6.30 5.42
N MET A 569 39.08 -5.11 4.94
CA MET A 569 40.26 -4.94 4.09
C MET A 569 41.48 -4.83 4.99
N GLY A 570 42.26 -5.91 5.08
CA GLY A 570 43.65 -5.85 5.55
C GLY A 570 44.51 -5.12 4.51
N SER A 571 45.55 -4.44 4.98
CA SER A 571 46.47 -3.61 4.19
C SER A 571 46.81 -4.23 2.83
N VAL A 572 46.19 -3.70 1.76
CA VAL A 572 46.67 -3.90 0.39
C VAL A 572 47.89 -2.99 0.24
N SER A 573 49.04 -3.56 -0.12
CA SER A 573 50.31 -2.86 -0.18
C SER A 573 50.28 -1.67 -1.14
N ALA A 574 50.26 -0.46 -0.59
CA ALA A 574 51.01 0.63 -1.19
C ALA A 574 52.40 0.56 -0.56
N GLU A 575 53.39 0.05 -1.30
CA GLU A 575 54.77 0.10 -0.84
C GLU A 575 55.12 1.55 -0.48
N GLU A 576 55.59 1.70 0.76
CA GLU A 576 56.21 2.87 1.37
C GLU A 576 55.30 4.07 1.74
N CYS A 577 55.01 4.09 3.05
CA CYS A 577 55.25 5.23 3.94
C CYS A 577 54.42 6.50 3.70
N SER A 578 53.63 6.91 4.71
CA SER A 578 54.19 7.67 5.85
C SER A 578 53.10 8.34 6.71
N LEU A 579 53.19 8.05 8.02
CA LEU A 579 52.96 8.96 9.14
C LEU A 579 51.52 9.23 9.63
N TYR A 580 51.24 8.53 10.74
CA TYR A 580 50.52 8.90 11.96
C TYR A 580 49.02 8.61 12.11
N ALA A 581 48.79 7.52 12.84
CA ALA A 581 47.87 7.45 13.96
C ALA A 581 48.30 8.42 15.09
N ALA A 582 47.32 9.06 15.72
CA ALA A 582 47.33 9.60 17.08
C ALA A 582 45.92 9.22 17.62
N ASP A 583 45.72 8.55 18.75
CA ASP A 583 46.39 8.47 20.06
C ASP A 583 46.52 6.99 20.49
N GLU A 584 47.33 6.51 21.45
CA GLU A 584 47.71 7.01 22.78
C GLU A 584 49.17 6.65 23.14
N GLU A 585 49.73 7.40 24.11
CA GLU A 585 51.02 7.26 24.79
C GLU A 585 52.32 7.54 23.99
N CYS A 586 52.76 8.81 24.00
CA CYS A 586 54.20 9.13 23.98
C CYS A 586 54.49 10.48 24.65
N TRP A 587 55.04 10.44 25.87
CA TRP A 587 55.66 11.58 26.53
C TRP A 587 57.14 11.67 26.14
N LEU A 588 57.60 12.82 25.65
CA LEU A 588 59.04 13.16 25.50
C LEU A 588 59.27 14.69 25.59
N GLY A 589 59.36 15.22 26.82
CA GLY A 589 60.04 16.48 27.16
C GLY A 589 59.37 17.83 26.79
N ASP A 590 60.05 18.93 27.18
CA ASP A 590 59.51 20.31 27.31
C ASP A 590 59.48 21.21 26.04
N ARG A 591 59.53 20.67 24.81
CA ARG A 591 59.36 21.48 23.58
C ARG A 591 58.58 20.76 22.49
N ILE A 592 57.59 21.45 21.91
CA ILE A 592 56.77 20.93 20.81
C ILE A 592 57.10 21.69 19.50
N ARG A 593 57.34 20.94 18.42
CA ARG A 593 57.20 21.42 17.04
C ARG A 593 55.93 20.81 16.48
N ALA A 594 54.90 21.62 16.28
CA ALA A 594 53.68 21.18 15.59
C ALA A 594 53.71 21.65 14.13
N ARG A 595 53.29 20.76 13.22
CA ARG A 595 53.00 21.09 11.82
C ARG A 595 51.49 21.13 11.66
N LEU A 596 50.96 22.24 11.15
CA LEU A 596 49.53 22.39 10.88
C LEU A 596 49.31 22.51 9.38
N TYR A 597 48.40 21.70 8.83
CA TYR A 597 47.88 21.87 7.47
C TYR A 597 46.46 22.40 7.58
N ILE A 598 46.22 23.59 7.02
CA ILE A 598 44.92 24.24 7.03
C ILE A 598 44.33 24.18 5.63
N TRP A 599 43.06 23.80 5.56
CA TRP A 599 42.25 23.79 4.35
C TRP A 599 41.27 24.96 4.45
N LEU A 600 41.39 25.94 3.56
CA LEU A 600 40.49 27.08 3.49
C LEU A 600 39.67 27.02 2.19
N LEU A 601 38.37 27.26 2.33
CA LEU A 601 37.42 27.31 1.23
C LEU A 601 37.41 28.74 0.67
N ASP A 602 37.93 28.93 -0.54
CA ASP A 602 37.94 30.22 -1.24
C ASP A 602 36.56 30.45 -1.88
N LEU A 603 35.81 31.41 -1.35
CA LEU A 603 34.45 31.75 -1.79
C LEU A 603 34.42 32.87 -2.84
N SER A 604 35.58 33.34 -3.31
CA SER A 604 35.66 34.47 -4.25
C SER A 604 35.44 34.06 -5.72
N THR A 605 35.34 32.76 -6.02
CA THR A 605 35.10 32.23 -7.37
C THR A 605 33.77 31.48 -7.48
N ASN A 606 33.11 31.54 -8.65
CA ASN A 606 31.80 30.91 -8.91
C ASN A 606 31.76 29.38 -8.76
N PHE A 607 32.92 28.73 -8.56
CA PHE A 607 33.05 27.35 -8.10
C PHE A 607 34.10 27.33 -6.98
N PRO A 608 33.78 26.85 -5.77
CA PRO A 608 34.75 26.85 -4.67
C PRO A 608 35.80 25.76 -4.90
N THR A 609 37.07 26.15 -4.82
CA THR A 609 38.22 25.23 -4.90
C THR A 609 39.06 25.33 -3.62
N TRP A 610 39.52 24.19 -3.13
CA TRP A 610 40.34 24.11 -1.92
C TRP A 610 41.81 24.46 -2.21
N LYS A 611 42.40 25.31 -1.38
CA LYS A 611 43.85 25.59 -1.39
C LYS A 611 44.48 25.16 -0.07
N THR A 612 45.70 24.64 -0.14
CA THR A 612 46.50 24.21 1.02
C THR A 612 47.71 25.13 1.20
N GLY A 613 48.00 25.48 2.45
CA GLY A 613 49.15 26.29 2.85
C GLY A 613 49.81 25.75 4.12
N ARG A 614 51.12 25.98 4.27
CA ARG A 614 51.94 25.44 5.38
C ARG A 614 52.41 26.56 6.31
N VAL A 615 52.26 26.35 7.62
CA VAL A 615 52.83 27.22 8.66
C VAL A 615 53.49 26.36 9.75
N ASP A 616 54.75 26.64 10.05
CA ASP A 616 55.51 25.97 11.12
C ASP A 616 55.56 26.87 12.37
N ILE A 617 55.03 26.41 13.51
CA ILE A 617 55.05 27.17 14.77
C ILE A 617 55.89 26.44 15.81
N ARG A 618 56.75 27.18 16.54
CA ARG A 618 57.54 26.67 17.68
C ARG A 618 57.11 27.39 18.96
N THR A 619 56.64 26.64 19.96
CA THR A 619 56.23 27.21 21.26
C THR A 619 56.34 26.18 22.39
N THR A 620 56.39 26.65 23.64
CA THR A 620 56.37 25.84 24.87
C THR A 620 54.93 25.66 25.39
N ARG A 621 54.76 24.70 26.32
CA ARG A 621 53.49 24.04 26.68
C ARG A 621 52.38 24.96 27.21
N ASP A 622 52.72 26.05 27.90
CA ASP A 622 51.72 26.91 28.56
C ASP A 622 51.10 28.00 27.64
N ASP A 623 51.56 28.15 26.39
CA ASP A 623 51.19 29.30 25.54
C ASP A 623 50.48 28.91 24.22
N CYS A 624 50.24 27.61 23.99
CA CYS A 624 49.65 27.10 22.75
C CYS A 624 48.24 27.65 22.46
N SER A 625 47.39 27.78 23.49
CA SER A 625 45.99 28.18 23.31
C SER A 625 45.82 29.66 22.97
N ARG A 626 46.75 30.54 23.39
CA ARG A 626 46.65 31.98 23.15
C ARG A 626 47.25 32.42 21.81
N ARG A 627 48.26 31.73 21.28
CA ARG A 627 48.93 32.13 20.03
C ARG A 627 48.38 31.51 18.75
N ALA A 628 47.71 30.37 18.81
CA ALA A 628 46.99 29.81 17.65
C ALA A 628 45.90 30.78 17.14
N MET A 629 45.25 31.51 18.04
CA MET A 629 44.27 32.55 17.72
C MET A 629 44.89 33.85 17.17
N ILE A 630 46.17 34.12 17.43
CA ILE A 630 46.87 35.32 16.90
C ILE A 630 47.37 35.06 15.47
N ALA A 631 47.77 33.83 15.13
CA ALA A 631 48.19 33.46 13.78
C ALA A 631 47.04 33.53 12.75
N LEU A 632 45.79 33.36 13.18
CA LEU A 632 44.60 33.52 12.34
C LEU A 632 44.18 34.98 12.08
N ARG A 633 44.83 35.97 12.73
CA ARG A 633 44.52 37.41 12.56
C ARG A 633 45.57 38.20 11.76
N GLN A 634 46.61 37.56 11.22
CA GLN A 634 47.67 38.26 10.47
C GLN A 634 47.79 37.87 8.99
N HIS A 635 46.82 37.14 8.45
CA HIS A 635 46.67 36.98 7.00
C HIS A 635 45.26 37.45 6.61
N ASP A 636 45.21 38.63 5.99
CA ASP A 636 44.09 39.11 5.18
C ASP A 636 43.75 38.11 4.06
#